data_AF-A0A0S8DVJ7-F1
#
_entry.id   AF-A0A0S8DVJ7-F1
#
_cell.length_a   1.000
_cell.length_b   1.000
_cell.length_c   1.000
_cell.angle_alpha   90.00
_cell.angle_beta   90.00
_cell.angle_gamma   90.00
#
_symmetry.space_group_name_H-M   'P 1'
#
loop_
_entity.id
_entity.type
_entity.pdbx_description
1 polymer ?
#
loop_
_entity_poly.entity_id
_entity_poly.type
_entity_poly.pdbx_seq_one_letter_code
_entity_poly.pdbx_strand_id
1 'polypeptide(L)'
;MLEKKSVTSLLFLAAVLWLSATAGMGADILFISSMNYDAGIGEDQSMVGDDALKAFLEGLGHTVTYLDDDEDEAATEAAAAAADAVFISETVSSSNVRDEITEVETLMVVAEPWAWDEMGLTEGGGSGTDVATTDIEIVAPGHFLAAGLSGTVPVLTDITGPDWGTARFGMGIAGPEATVIARATLSDGQTYDVIFVYEKGAKLAQAPADGSDQVAADIRVCFGFDVRSYPLWNENAYALFEAAINYALGLVGPPSQARNQRPRNGATDVPQDAVLTWTPGAFAEKHDVYFGTVFHDVNDADRANPMNVLASRDQTAQSYDPEGLLDFGQTYHWRIDEINDLDPNSPWKGGVQSFAVIDHFVVDDFEDYNDYPPYEIYSTWIDGYEDPMNGSQVGNLTPPIAETTIIHGGRQAMPFFYDNSAANRSEAVRAFSPANDWTREGVNELSLWFKGNPPYVGSFTESPAGTYTMTASGTDIWDAADEFHFAFKELTGAGTIVAKVDSVSNTDPFAKAGVMIRNTIDADSANASVLVTPENGVRFQFRNSAGGITDRFFVEGIVAPQWVKLERTVGGLVRAYYSADGAAWTQVGLTTVSMNTPMYIGLAVTSHNTALTCEAKFSNVGFPDTNVDLLQWTHQDIGMVSNEAEPLYVAVSNANGTMARVYHDDPSAALISAWTEWNIKLSDFADQGIDLSAVDTIAIGLGDGGPGGAGTMFFDDIRLYLRPIADPANDG
;
A
#
# COMPACT_ATOMS: atom_id res chain seq x y z
N MET A 1 -51.21 12.78 -2.69
CA MET A 1 -50.68 11.82 -1.72
C MET A 1 -49.79 10.83 -2.46
N LEU A 2 -48.54 11.24 -2.67
CA LEU A 2 -47.38 10.48 -3.12
C LEU A 2 -46.27 11.54 -3.18
N GLU A 3 -45.71 11.87 -2.02
CA GLU A 3 -44.66 12.87 -1.86
C GLU A 3 -43.30 12.18 -1.69
N LYS A 4 -42.40 12.54 -2.61
CA LYS A 4 -40.97 12.83 -2.40
C LYS A 4 -40.29 12.14 -1.21
N LYS A 5 -39.68 10.98 -1.46
CA LYS A 5 -38.46 10.49 -0.80
C LYS A 5 -37.61 9.76 -1.84
N SER A 6 -36.66 10.48 -2.44
CA SER A 6 -35.42 9.97 -3.07
C SER A 6 -34.75 11.07 -3.93
N VAL A 7 -34.47 12.24 -3.34
CA VAL A 7 -33.62 13.26 -3.99
C VAL A 7 -32.81 13.97 -2.90
N THR A 8 -31.80 13.29 -2.37
CA THR A 8 -30.78 13.91 -1.48
C THR A 8 -29.46 13.13 -1.46
N SER A 9 -29.01 12.62 -2.62
CA SER A 9 -27.64 12.06 -2.78
C SER A 9 -26.91 12.62 -4.00
N LEU A 10 -27.44 13.67 -4.63
CA LEU A 10 -26.79 14.42 -5.71
C LEU A 10 -26.90 15.91 -5.36
N LEU A 11 -25.90 16.46 -4.67
CA LEU A 11 -25.53 17.90 -4.70
C LEU A 11 -24.35 18.31 -3.79
N PHE A 12 -23.66 17.38 -3.12
CA PHE A 12 -22.40 17.67 -2.39
C PHE A 12 -21.13 17.25 -3.15
N LEU A 13 -21.15 17.34 -4.49
CA LEU A 13 -19.97 17.05 -5.34
C LEU A 13 -19.58 18.22 -6.26
N ALA A 14 -20.07 19.45 -5.98
CA ALA A 14 -19.89 20.60 -6.87
C ALA A 14 -19.31 21.86 -6.21
N ALA A 15 -18.71 21.74 -5.02
CA ALA A 15 -18.00 22.84 -4.36
C ALA A 15 -16.52 22.54 -4.03
N VAL A 16 -16.00 21.36 -4.42
CA VAL A 16 -14.55 21.07 -4.41
C VAL A 16 -14.02 21.21 -5.84
N LEU A 17 -14.10 22.41 -6.37
CA LEU A 17 -13.37 22.79 -7.58
C LEU A 17 -13.04 24.27 -7.39
N TRP A 18 -11.73 24.55 -7.48
CA TRP A 18 -11.04 25.81 -7.16
C TRP A 18 -10.46 25.89 -5.74
N LEU A 19 -9.37 25.15 -5.49
CA LEU A 19 -8.11 25.74 -5.03
C LEU A 19 -6.94 24.76 -5.26
N SER A 20 -5.86 25.32 -5.81
CA SER A 20 -4.45 24.87 -5.86
C SER A 20 -4.08 23.40 -6.09
N ALA A 21 -3.26 23.21 -7.13
CA ALA A 21 -2.35 22.09 -7.29
C ALA A 21 -1.47 21.89 -6.04
N THR A 22 -1.80 20.87 -5.25
CA THR A 22 -0.94 20.20 -4.27
C THR A 22 -1.32 18.72 -4.25
N ALA A 23 -1.12 18.04 -5.38
CA ALA A 23 -1.03 16.58 -5.39
C ALA A 23 0.43 16.24 -5.07
N GLY A 24 0.72 15.88 -3.81
CA GLY A 24 2.05 15.52 -3.35
C GLY A 24 2.09 15.23 -1.85
N MET A 25 1.89 13.94 -1.51
CA MET A 25 2.12 13.28 -0.21
C MET A 25 1.12 13.64 0.90
N GLY A 26 0.06 12.84 1.02
CA GLY A 26 -0.71 12.73 2.26
C GLY A 26 0.08 12.02 3.35
N ALA A 27 -0.39 12.14 4.58
CA ALA A 27 0.17 11.53 5.78
C ALA A 27 -0.55 10.22 6.12
N ASP A 28 0.12 9.33 6.85
CA ASP A 28 -0.45 8.09 7.36
C ASP A 28 -1.11 8.33 8.73
N ILE A 29 -2.44 8.30 8.76
CA ILE A 29 -3.24 8.53 9.97
C ILE A 29 -3.72 7.18 10.51
N LEU A 30 -3.37 6.88 11.76
CA LEU A 30 -3.99 5.80 12.51
C LEU A 30 -5.33 6.29 13.06
N PHE A 31 -6.41 5.64 12.66
CA PHE A 31 -7.77 5.93 13.10
C PHE A 31 -8.22 4.84 14.05
N ILE A 32 -8.21 5.14 15.36
CA ILE A 32 -8.66 4.21 16.39
C ILE A 32 -10.17 4.40 16.59
N SER A 33 -10.90 3.31 16.46
CA SER A 33 -12.37 3.27 16.51
C SER A 33 -12.79 1.94 17.12
N SER A 34 -13.90 1.91 17.86
CA SER A 34 -14.49 0.64 18.31
C SER A 34 -15.28 0.02 17.15
N MET A 35 -14.74 -1.03 16.55
CA MET A 35 -15.42 -1.77 15.47
C MET A 35 -16.66 -2.56 15.97
N ASN A 36 -16.90 -2.57 17.29
CA ASN A 36 -18.05 -3.21 17.94
C ASN A 36 -18.98 -2.23 18.69
N TYR A 37 -18.93 -0.92 18.39
CA TYR A 37 -19.63 0.11 19.19
C TYR A 37 -21.16 0.10 19.02
N ASP A 38 -21.90 -0.27 20.07
CA ASP A 38 -23.36 -0.05 20.17
C ASP A 38 -23.66 1.22 20.98
N ALA A 39 -23.78 2.37 20.31
CA ALA A 39 -24.15 3.64 20.95
C ALA A 39 -25.62 3.72 21.41
N GLY A 40 -26.39 2.62 21.35
CA GLY A 40 -27.83 2.61 21.57
C GLY A 40 -28.64 3.25 20.44
N ILE A 41 -28.01 3.47 19.28
CA ILE A 41 -28.58 4.05 18.05
C ILE A 41 -28.81 3.00 16.94
N GLY A 42 -28.60 1.72 17.25
CA GLY A 42 -28.68 0.58 16.31
C GLY A 42 -27.29 0.23 15.73
N GLU A 43 -27.00 -1.07 15.65
CA GLU A 43 -25.69 -1.68 15.30
C GLU A 43 -25.02 -1.20 13.98
N ASP A 44 -25.68 -0.36 13.17
CA ASP A 44 -25.26 -0.01 11.79
C ASP A 44 -25.10 1.52 11.55
N GLN A 45 -25.24 2.36 12.59
CA GLN A 45 -25.24 3.84 12.45
C GLN A 45 -24.02 4.53 13.08
N SER A 46 -23.35 3.92 14.06
CA SER A 46 -22.13 4.47 14.69
C SER A 46 -20.95 4.52 13.72
N MET A 47 -20.76 3.46 12.94
CA MET A 47 -19.72 3.39 11.90
C MET A 47 -19.92 4.40 10.77
N VAL A 48 -21.17 4.84 10.50
CA VAL A 48 -21.45 5.83 9.45
C VAL A 48 -20.79 7.17 9.74
N GLY A 49 -20.64 7.53 11.02
CA GLY A 49 -19.95 8.74 11.45
C GLY A 49 -18.44 8.66 11.25
N ASP A 50 -17.83 7.56 11.71
CA ASP A 50 -16.39 7.32 11.55
C ASP A 50 -16.00 7.18 10.08
N ASP A 51 -16.80 6.46 9.28
CA ASP A 51 -16.59 6.33 7.84
C ASP A 51 -16.67 7.69 7.11
N ALA A 52 -17.54 8.59 7.56
CA ALA A 52 -17.62 9.94 7.00
C ALA A 52 -16.38 10.78 7.33
N LEU A 53 -15.86 10.68 8.56
CA LEU A 53 -14.63 11.37 8.96
C LEU A 53 -13.41 10.76 8.26
N LYS A 54 -13.33 9.43 8.16
CA LYS A 54 -12.31 8.74 7.38
C LYS A 54 -12.34 9.17 5.92
N ALA A 55 -13.51 9.13 5.27
CA ALA A 55 -13.64 9.54 3.88
C ALA A 55 -13.27 11.02 3.67
N PHE A 56 -13.53 11.88 4.67
CA PHE A 56 -13.07 13.27 4.65
C PHE A 56 -11.54 13.35 4.67
N LEU A 57 -10.87 12.63 5.59
CA LEU A 57 -9.40 12.59 5.68
C LEU A 57 -8.75 12.02 4.43
N GLU A 58 -9.29 10.93 3.88
CA GLU A 58 -8.84 10.37 2.60
C GLU A 58 -9.09 11.34 1.43
N GLY A 59 -10.19 12.09 1.49
CA GLY A 59 -10.49 13.17 0.54
C GLY A 59 -9.50 14.34 0.58
N LEU A 60 -8.85 14.57 1.73
CA LEU A 60 -7.72 15.49 1.88
C LEU A 60 -6.39 14.89 1.37
N GLY A 61 -6.39 13.61 1.00
CA GLY A 61 -5.26 12.90 0.40
C GLY A 61 -4.45 12.05 1.38
N HIS A 62 -4.88 11.92 2.64
CA HIS A 62 -4.21 11.08 3.65
C HIS A 62 -4.50 9.60 3.46
N THR A 63 -3.56 8.73 3.87
CA THR A 63 -3.83 7.31 4.07
C THR A 63 -4.44 7.15 5.46
N VAL A 64 -5.57 6.46 5.58
CA VAL A 64 -6.22 6.25 6.88
C VAL A 64 -6.32 4.75 7.18
N THR A 65 -5.61 4.31 8.23
CA THR A 65 -5.62 2.92 8.68
C THR A 65 -6.50 2.80 9.91
N TYR A 66 -7.53 1.96 9.86
CA TYR A 66 -8.32 1.66 11.05
C TYR A 66 -7.58 0.70 11.99
N LEU A 67 -7.73 0.94 13.28
CA LEU A 67 -7.36 0.00 14.35
C LEU A 67 -8.54 -0.13 15.30
N ASP A 68 -8.89 -1.36 15.64
CA ASP A 68 -9.93 -1.62 16.64
C ASP A 68 -9.38 -1.23 18.02
N ASP A 69 -10.22 -0.67 18.88
CA ASP A 69 -9.82 -0.25 20.22
C ASP A 69 -9.68 -1.43 21.20
N ASP A 70 -10.04 -2.65 20.76
CA ASP A 70 -9.87 -3.92 21.47
C ASP A 70 -8.58 -4.68 21.07
N GLU A 71 -7.71 -4.09 20.25
CA GLU A 71 -6.39 -4.64 19.92
C GLU A 71 -5.46 -4.67 21.14
N ASP A 72 -4.40 -5.48 21.10
CA ASP A 72 -3.47 -5.56 22.23
C ASP A 72 -2.58 -4.31 22.35
N GLU A 73 -2.35 -3.86 23.59
CA GLU A 73 -1.54 -2.69 23.96
C GLU A 73 -0.25 -2.53 23.14
N ALA A 74 0.53 -3.61 22.96
CA ALA A 74 1.79 -3.54 22.23
C ALA A 74 1.59 -3.31 20.72
N ALA A 75 0.51 -3.84 20.14
CA ALA A 75 0.14 -3.58 18.75
C ALA A 75 -0.37 -2.14 18.59
N THR A 76 -1.20 -1.65 19.52
CA THR A 76 -1.69 -0.27 19.53
C THR A 76 -0.55 0.73 19.64
N GLU A 77 0.38 0.53 20.58
CA GLU A 77 1.59 1.36 20.74
C GLU A 77 2.45 1.36 19.47
N ALA A 78 2.70 0.19 18.89
CA ALA A 78 3.51 0.06 17.69
C ALA A 78 2.88 0.74 16.48
N ALA A 79 1.57 0.58 16.29
CA ALA A 79 0.82 1.23 15.23
C ALA A 79 0.80 2.75 15.42
N ALA A 80 0.55 3.23 16.65
CA ALA A 80 0.55 4.64 16.99
C ALA A 80 1.94 5.27 16.76
N ALA A 81 3.01 4.58 17.14
CA ALA A 81 4.39 5.05 16.94
C ALA A 81 4.83 5.06 15.47
N ALA A 82 4.21 4.24 14.61
CA ALA A 82 4.52 4.16 13.18
C ALA A 82 3.72 5.17 12.33
N ALA A 83 2.62 5.71 12.86
CA ALA A 83 1.78 6.66 12.16
C ALA A 83 2.33 8.10 12.24
N ASP A 84 1.99 8.92 11.25
CA ASP A 84 2.25 10.36 11.28
C ASP A 84 1.31 11.09 12.25
N ALA A 85 0.10 10.55 12.44
CA ALA A 85 -0.87 11.04 13.41
C ALA A 85 -1.78 9.94 13.94
N VAL A 86 -2.29 10.12 15.17
CA VAL A 86 -3.37 9.32 15.72
C VAL A 86 -4.66 10.15 15.83
N PHE A 87 -5.75 9.65 15.28
CA PHE A 87 -7.10 10.11 15.55
C PHE A 87 -7.82 9.08 16.42
N ILE A 88 -8.26 9.49 17.61
CA ILE A 88 -9.05 8.67 18.53
C ILE A 88 -10.51 9.10 18.40
N SER A 89 -11.35 8.26 17.79
CA SER A 89 -12.77 8.55 17.61
C SER A 89 -13.53 8.50 18.93
N GLU A 90 -14.66 9.23 19.02
CA GLU A 90 -15.63 9.11 20.11
C GLU A 90 -16.20 7.69 20.27
N THR A 91 -16.12 6.86 19.23
CA THR A 91 -16.64 5.50 19.31
C THR A 91 -15.84 4.60 20.24
N VAL A 92 -14.59 4.94 20.57
CA VAL A 92 -13.73 4.09 21.41
C VAL A 92 -14.23 3.98 22.86
N SER A 93 -13.93 2.86 23.49
CA SER A 93 -14.02 2.71 24.93
C SER A 93 -12.86 3.43 25.60
N SER A 94 -13.15 4.47 26.39
CA SER A 94 -12.13 5.28 27.09
C SER A 94 -11.18 4.44 27.95
N SER A 95 -11.66 3.32 28.49
CA SER A 95 -10.86 2.40 29.31
C SER A 95 -9.65 1.82 28.58
N ASN A 96 -9.71 1.69 27.26
CA ASN A 96 -8.66 1.08 26.46
C ASN A 96 -7.58 2.12 26.06
N VAL A 97 -7.91 3.41 26.06
CA VAL A 97 -7.00 4.47 25.60
C VAL A 97 -5.88 4.80 26.59
N ARG A 98 -6.18 4.80 27.90
CA ARG A 98 -5.26 5.29 28.94
C ARG A 98 -3.93 4.55 28.95
N ASP A 99 -4.01 3.24 29.01
CA ASP A 99 -2.85 2.38 29.24
C ASP A 99 -2.06 2.19 27.93
N GLU A 100 -2.74 2.24 26.78
CA GLU A 100 -2.13 1.85 25.51
C GLU A 100 -1.36 2.93 24.78
N ILE A 101 -1.75 4.21 24.84
CA ILE A 101 -1.14 5.20 23.93
C ILE A 101 -0.82 6.55 24.55
N THR A 102 -1.15 6.77 25.82
CA THR A 102 -0.97 8.08 26.46
C THR A 102 0.49 8.58 26.42
N GLU A 103 1.45 7.67 26.55
CA GLU A 103 2.89 7.96 26.60
C GLU A 103 3.57 7.96 25.21
N VAL A 104 2.88 7.57 24.15
CA VAL A 104 3.45 7.48 22.80
C VAL A 104 3.79 8.89 22.29
N GLU A 105 5.03 9.09 21.82
CA GLU A 105 5.51 10.37 21.24
C GLU A 105 4.99 10.64 19.82
N THR A 106 3.76 10.20 19.53
CA THR A 106 3.02 10.55 18.32
C THR A 106 1.99 11.59 18.68
N LEU A 107 1.81 12.56 17.79
CA LEU A 107 0.79 13.60 17.86
C LEU A 107 -0.64 13.03 17.75
N MET A 108 -1.59 13.61 18.49
CA MET A 108 -2.93 13.02 18.64
C MET A 108 -4.06 14.05 18.58
N VAL A 109 -5.15 13.68 17.90
CA VAL A 109 -6.45 14.33 18.01
C VAL A 109 -7.41 13.37 18.71
N VAL A 110 -7.89 13.78 19.89
CA VAL A 110 -8.73 12.96 20.78
C VAL A 110 -10.15 13.51 20.75
N ALA A 111 -11.02 12.84 20.00
CA ALA A 111 -12.43 13.21 19.90
C ALA A 111 -13.25 12.64 21.07
N GLU A 112 -12.83 11.52 21.65
CA GLU A 112 -13.53 10.85 22.74
C GLU A 112 -13.39 11.61 24.07
N PRO A 113 -14.45 12.26 24.57
CA PRO A 113 -14.35 13.07 25.76
C PRO A 113 -14.02 12.27 27.02
N TRP A 114 -14.54 11.04 27.17
CA TRP A 114 -14.23 10.20 28.34
C TRP A 114 -12.78 9.71 28.31
N ALA A 115 -12.11 9.68 27.16
CA ALA A 115 -10.67 9.43 27.15
C ALA A 115 -9.87 10.62 27.73
N TRP A 116 -10.46 11.82 27.81
CA TRP A 116 -9.73 12.99 28.28
C TRP A 116 -9.37 12.92 29.76
N ASP A 117 -10.21 12.38 30.64
CA ASP A 117 -9.83 12.23 32.05
C ASP A 117 -8.88 11.06 32.27
N GLU A 118 -9.07 9.98 31.52
CA GLU A 118 -8.19 8.82 31.46
C GLU A 118 -6.75 9.23 31.12
N MET A 119 -6.60 10.07 30.09
CA MET A 119 -5.32 10.63 29.62
C MET A 119 -4.85 11.85 30.42
N GLY A 120 -5.63 12.32 31.41
CA GLY A 120 -5.29 13.48 32.25
C GLY A 120 -5.43 14.85 31.55
N LEU A 121 -6.09 14.92 30.40
CA LEU A 121 -6.23 16.11 29.55
C LEU A 121 -7.25 17.14 30.09
N THR A 122 -8.18 16.75 30.97
CA THR A 122 -9.24 17.64 31.49
C THR A 122 -9.35 17.61 33.02
N GLU A 123 -9.71 18.74 33.65
CA GLU A 123 -10.08 18.78 35.07
C GLU A 123 -11.54 18.27 35.23
N GLY A 124 -11.76 17.04 35.68
CA GLY A 124 -13.09 16.43 35.74
C GLY A 124 -13.11 15.01 35.19
N GLY A 125 -14.29 14.52 34.80
CA GLY A 125 -14.51 13.15 34.32
C GLY A 125 -14.93 13.05 32.86
N GLY A 126 -14.48 13.98 32.01
CA GLY A 126 -14.53 13.84 30.55
C GLY A 126 -15.88 13.63 29.84
N SER A 127 -17.06 13.69 30.44
CA SER A 127 -18.28 13.22 29.72
C SER A 127 -18.80 14.13 28.58
N GLY A 128 -19.54 13.59 27.60
CA GLY A 128 -20.36 14.38 26.66
C GLY A 128 -21.75 14.79 27.20
N THR A 129 -22.32 15.90 26.74
CA THR A 129 -23.72 16.29 27.06
C THR A 129 -24.40 17.03 25.92
N ASP A 130 -25.74 17.03 25.90
CA ASP A 130 -26.56 17.59 24.82
C ASP A 130 -26.25 19.07 24.61
N VAL A 131 -26.11 19.49 23.36
CA VAL A 131 -25.89 20.90 23.00
C VAL A 131 -27.16 21.72 23.21
N ALA A 132 -27.01 22.99 23.61
CA ALA A 132 -28.14 23.92 23.72
C ALA A 132 -28.44 24.66 22.40
N THR A 133 -27.43 24.81 21.55
CA THR A 133 -27.49 25.54 20.28
C THR A 133 -26.59 24.86 19.24
N THR A 134 -26.67 25.32 18.00
CA THR A 134 -25.76 24.91 16.91
C THR A 134 -24.36 25.52 17.01
N ASP A 135 -24.12 26.40 17.99
CA ASP A 135 -23.04 27.38 17.96
C ASP A 135 -21.98 27.09 19.02
N ILE A 136 -20.74 27.44 18.69
CA ILE A 136 -19.62 27.51 19.63
C ILE A 136 -19.04 28.93 19.63
N GLU A 137 -18.35 29.31 20.70
CA GLU A 137 -17.57 30.53 20.80
C GLU A 137 -16.09 30.23 20.55
N ILE A 138 -15.51 30.83 19.51
CA ILE A 138 -14.07 30.81 19.27
C ILE A 138 -13.39 31.83 20.19
N VAL A 139 -12.60 31.35 21.14
CA VAL A 139 -11.95 32.17 22.17
C VAL A 139 -10.48 32.47 21.86
N ALA A 140 -9.84 31.70 20.97
CA ALA A 140 -8.49 31.97 20.45
C ALA A 140 -8.47 32.10 18.92
N PRO A 141 -9.12 33.13 18.33
CA PRO A 141 -9.27 33.26 16.87
C PRO A 141 -7.95 33.46 16.11
N GLY A 142 -6.86 33.82 16.81
CA GLY A 142 -5.51 33.92 16.21
C GLY A 142 -4.74 32.60 16.17
N HIS A 143 -5.27 31.54 16.80
CA HIS A 143 -4.66 30.21 16.80
C HIS A 143 -5.02 29.46 15.52
N PHE A 144 -4.12 28.63 14.99
CA PHE A 144 -4.39 27.88 13.75
C PHE A 144 -5.62 26.98 13.85
N LEU A 145 -5.76 26.27 14.98
CA LEU A 145 -6.94 25.46 15.31
C LEU A 145 -8.28 26.21 15.25
N ALA A 146 -8.30 27.55 15.25
CA ALA A 146 -9.52 28.31 15.06
C ALA A 146 -10.02 28.29 13.60
N ALA A 147 -9.25 27.73 12.66
CA ALA A 147 -9.60 27.63 11.24
C ALA A 147 -9.99 28.99 10.58
N GLY A 148 -9.42 30.09 11.09
CA GLY A 148 -9.78 31.46 10.67
C GLY A 148 -11.16 31.93 11.13
N LEU A 149 -11.87 31.15 11.94
CA LEU A 149 -13.14 31.49 12.56
C LEU A 149 -12.92 32.42 13.76
N SER A 150 -13.94 33.22 14.10
CA SER A 150 -13.89 34.12 15.26
C SER A 150 -15.28 34.43 15.78
N GLY A 151 -15.38 34.69 17.09
CA GLY A 151 -16.65 34.95 17.76
C GLY A 151 -17.54 33.71 17.85
N THR A 152 -18.86 33.93 17.95
CA THR A 152 -19.85 32.85 18.00
C THR A 152 -20.21 32.40 16.59
N VAL A 153 -19.97 31.13 16.27
CA VAL A 153 -20.17 30.56 14.94
C VAL A 153 -20.98 29.26 15.01
N PRO A 154 -21.92 29.03 14.06
CA PRO A 154 -22.61 27.76 13.96
C PRO A 154 -21.66 26.69 13.43
N VAL A 155 -21.62 25.54 14.08
CA VAL A 155 -20.87 24.34 13.66
C VAL A 155 -21.79 23.17 13.30
N LEU A 156 -23.07 23.25 13.70
CA LEU A 156 -24.09 22.27 13.37
C LEU A 156 -25.17 22.87 12.45
N THR A 157 -25.79 22.04 11.62
CA THR A 157 -26.92 22.40 10.76
C THR A 157 -28.27 22.31 11.49
N ASP A 158 -28.35 21.49 12.52
CA ASP A 158 -29.48 21.31 13.45
C ASP A 158 -28.94 20.79 14.79
N ILE A 159 -29.78 20.71 15.83
CA ILE A 159 -29.41 20.13 17.14
C ILE A 159 -30.13 18.82 17.43
N THR A 160 -31.16 18.44 16.67
CA THR A 160 -31.88 17.16 16.84
C THR A 160 -32.21 16.51 15.51
N GLY A 161 -32.05 15.19 15.39
CA GLY A 161 -32.51 14.42 14.23
C GLY A 161 -33.33 13.19 14.60
N PRO A 162 -34.03 12.57 13.62
CA PRO A 162 -34.96 11.49 13.85
C PRO A 162 -34.30 10.18 14.33
N ASP A 163 -33.03 9.95 13.98
CA ASP A 163 -32.36 8.65 14.15
C ASP A 163 -31.17 8.69 15.15
N TRP A 164 -30.69 9.87 15.56
CA TRP A 164 -29.47 10.04 16.38
C TRP A 164 -29.63 10.88 17.67
N GLY A 165 -30.85 11.33 17.99
CA GLY A 165 -31.12 12.13 19.19
C GLY A 165 -30.62 13.57 19.11
N THR A 166 -30.41 14.22 20.26
CA THR A 166 -29.79 15.55 20.33
C THR A 166 -28.28 15.43 20.10
N ALA A 167 -27.70 16.35 19.33
CA ALA A 167 -26.25 16.49 19.22
C ALA A 167 -25.62 16.74 20.60
N ARG A 168 -24.38 16.30 20.79
CA ARG A 168 -23.64 16.43 22.05
C ARG A 168 -22.25 17.00 21.80
N PHE A 169 -21.67 17.63 22.82
CA PHE A 169 -20.25 18.01 22.86
C PHE A 169 -19.63 17.58 24.21
N GLY A 170 -18.30 17.47 24.23
CA GLY A 170 -17.52 17.12 25.42
C GLY A 170 -17.55 18.20 26.52
N MET A 171 -17.55 17.77 27.77
CA MET A 171 -17.53 18.64 28.96
C MET A 171 -16.09 18.87 29.44
N GLY A 172 -15.25 19.45 28.59
CA GLY A 172 -13.85 19.73 28.91
C GLY A 172 -13.68 20.92 29.86
N ILE A 173 -12.68 20.82 30.73
CA ILE A 173 -12.15 21.90 31.55
C ILE A 173 -10.63 21.84 31.36
N ALA A 174 -10.12 22.70 30.49
CA ALA A 174 -8.71 22.66 30.10
C ALA A 174 -7.81 23.07 31.28
N GLY A 175 -6.68 22.38 31.43
CA GLY A 175 -5.65 22.70 32.41
C GLY A 175 -4.92 24.01 32.11
N PRO A 176 -4.11 24.51 33.06
CA PRO A 176 -3.51 25.84 32.96
C PRO A 176 -2.47 26.01 31.82
N GLU A 177 -1.90 24.92 31.31
CA GLU A 177 -0.94 24.96 30.19
C GLU A 177 -1.57 24.61 28.83
N ALA A 178 -2.87 24.33 28.78
CA ALA A 178 -3.59 24.18 27.53
C ALA A 178 -3.95 25.53 26.90
N THR A 179 -3.97 25.57 25.57
CA THR A 179 -4.59 26.67 24.82
C THR A 179 -6.02 26.29 24.45
N VAL A 180 -6.99 27.01 25.03
CA VAL A 180 -8.41 26.84 24.69
C VAL A 180 -8.70 27.55 23.37
N ILE A 181 -9.28 26.83 22.41
CA ILE A 181 -9.62 27.33 21.08
C ILE A 181 -11.09 27.71 21.00
N ALA A 182 -11.96 26.85 21.51
CA ALA A 182 -13.40 27.04 21.46
C ALA A 182 -14.13 26.56 22.72
N ARG A 183 -15.25 27.22 23.02
CA ARG A 183 -16.16 26.91 24.11
C ARG A 183 -17.59 26.72 23.63
N ALA A 184 -18.36 25.91 24.33
CA ALA A 184 -19.78 25.74 24.08
C ALA A 184 -20.58 25.84 25.38
N THR A 185 -21.74 26.50 25.34
CA THR A 185 -22.72 26.42 26.43
C THR A 185 -23.68 25.29 26.13
N LEU A 186 -23.71 24.28 26.99
CA LEU A 186 -24.46 23.05 26.76
C LEU A 186 -25.81 23.08 27.48
N SER A 187 -26.62 22.03 27.30
CA SER A 187 -28.01 21.96 27.77
C SER A 187 -28.18 22.03 29.30
N ASP A 188 -27.12 21.73 30.05
CA ASP A 188 -27.04 21.89 31.50
C ASP A 188 -26.87 23.36 31.95
N GLY A 189 -26.67 24.28 30.99
CA GLY A 189 -26.48 25.70 31.21
C GLY A 189 -25.07 26.09 31.64
N GLN A 190 -24.10 25.17 31.61
CA GLN A 190 -22.69 25.44 31.85
C GLN A 190 -21.92 25.63 30.54
N THR A 191 -20.77 26.29 30.62
CA THR A 191 -19.86 26.49 29.49
C THR A 191 -18.63 25.60 29.68
N TYR A 192 -18.30 24.81 28.66
CA TYR A 192 -17.16 23.89 28.65
C TYR A 192 -16.19 24.24 27.52
N ASP A 193 -14.93 23.86 27.70
CA ASP A 193 -13.90 23.92 26.67
C ASP A 193 -14.09 22.70 25.75
N VAL A 194 -14.45 22.94 24.49
CA VAL A 194 -14.81 21.88 23.53
C VAL A 194 -13.73 21.64 22.48
N ILE A 195 -12.84 22.62 22.27
CA ILE A 195 -11.61 22.45 21.49
C ILE A 195 -10.47 23.12 22.25
N PHE A 196 -9.44 22.35 22.59
CA PHE A 196 -8.24 22.84 23.27
C PHE A 196 -7.05 21.96 22.95
N VAL A 197 -5.84 22.48 23.16
CA VAL A 197 -4.60 21.77 22.81
C VAL A 197 -3.55 21.90 23.91
N TYR A 198 -2.82 20.81 24.16
CA TYR A 198 -1.56 20.81 24.88
C TYR A 198 -0.42 20.63 23.89
N GLU A 199 0.59 21.50 23.99
CA GLU A 199 1.84 21.37 23.23
C GLU A 199 2.73 20.28 23.84
N LYS A 200 3.67 19.75 23.05
CA LYS A 200 4.66 18.77 23.54
C LYS A 200 5.38 19.29 24.79
N GLY A 201 5.37 18.48 25.86
CA GLY A 201 5.97 18.79 27.15
C GLY A 201 5.12 19.68 28.07
N ALA A 202 3.96 20.16 27.62
CA ALA A 202 3.03 20.90 28.47
C ALA A 202 2.45 20.00 29.57
N LYS A 203 2.32 20.54 30.77
CA LYS A 203 1.72 19.83 31.90
C LYS A 203 0.22 19.61 31.65
N LEU A 204 -0.22 18.36 31.76
CA LEU A 204 -1.62 17.99 31.61
C LEU A 204 -2.44 18.41 32.84
N ALA A 205 -3.77 18.49 32.68
CA ALA A 205 -4.69 18.96 33.72
C ALA A 205 -4.64 18.10 34.99
N GLN A 206 -4.51 16.78 34.85
CA GLN A 206 -4.43 15.85 35.98
C GLN A 206 -3.11 15.08 35.94
N ALA A 207 -2.50 14.96 37.12
CA ALA A 207 -1.31 14.12 37.34
C ALA A 207 -1.72 12.64 37.55
N PRO A 208 -0.82 11.67 37.33
CA PRO A 208 -1.08 10.28 37.62
C PRO A 208 -1.24 10.08 39.14
N ALA A 209 -1.76 8.91 39.54
CA ALA A 209 -2.10 8.63 40.94
C ALA A 209 -0.88 8.68 41.91
N ASP A 210 0.34 8.63 41.38
CA ASP A 210 1.60 8.70 42.13
C ASP A 210 2.09 10.14 42.40
N GLY A 211 1.45 11.14 41.78
CA GLY A 211 1.73 12.56 41.98
C GLY A 211 2.94 13.09 41.19
N SER A 212 3.49 12.35 40.22
CA SER A 212 4.44 12.93 39.27
C SER A 212 3.73 13.90 38.31
N ASP A 213 4.45 14.85 37.72
CA ASP A 213 3.87 15.67 36.65
C ASP A 213 3.64 14.80 35.41
N GLN A 214 2.40 14.70 34.93
CA GLN A 214 2.11 14.16 33.60
C GLN A 214 2.25 15.29 32.59
N VAL A 215 2.98 15.03 31.51
CA VAL A 215 3.18 15.98 30.41
C VAL A 215 2.70 15.37 29.11
N ALA A 216 2.33 16.21 28.15
CA ALA A 216 2.01 15.77 26.80
C ALA A 216 3.28 15.18 26.15
N ALA A 217 3.30 13.88 25.84
CA ALA A 217 4.46 13.25 25.19
C ALA A 217 4.70 13.80 23.78
N ASP A 218 3.62 14.22 23.11
CA ASP A 218 3.64 15.11 21.94
C ASP A 218 2.38 16.00 21.95
N ILE A 219 2.05 16.68 20.85
CA ILE A 219 0.82 17.47 20.71
C ILE A 219 -0.42 16.62 21.04
N ARG A 220 -1.33 17.17 21.85
CA ARG A 220 -2.63 16.57 22.20
C ARG A 220 -3.75 17.57 21.94
N VAL A 221 -4.48 17.38 20.84
CA VAL A 221 -5.67 18.18 20.51
C VAL A 221 -6.90 17.47 21.05
N CYS A 222 -7.64 18.11 21.95
CA CYS A 222 -8.94 17.65 22.40
C CYS A 222 -10.01 18.25 21.47
N PHE A 223 -10.76 17.41 20.76
CA PHE A 223 -11.76 17.83 19.76
C PHE A 223 -13.14 17.26 20.12
N GLY A 224 -13.83 17.87 21.09
CA GLY A 224 -14.99 17.27 21.77
C GLY A 224 -16.30 17.38 21.01
N PHE A 225 -16.30 17.06 19.72
CA PHE A 225 -17.52 16.95 18.94
C PHE A 225 -17.96 15.48 18.99
N ASP A 226 -19.07 15.18 19.65
CA ASP A 226 -19.51 13.79 19.93
C ASP A 226 -20.03 13.10 18.65
N VAL A 227 -20.02 11.76 18.59
CA VAL A 227 -20.48 10.98 17.43
C VAL A 227 -21.90 11.34 16.99
N ARG A 228 -22.78 11.71 17.92
CA ARG A 228 -24.17 12.14 17.59
C ARG A 228 -24.23 13.47 16.86
N SER A 229 -23.14 14.24 16.88
CA SER A 229 -23.02 15.51 16.18
C SER A 229 -22.51 15.36 14.75
N TYR A 230 -21.75 14.30 14.42
CA TYR A 230 -21.10 14.13 13.10
C TYR A 230 -22.06 14.28 11.91
N PRO A 231 -23.27 13.67 11.92
CA PRO A 231 -24.22 13.81 10.80
C PRO A 231 -24.75 15.24 10.60
N LEU A 232 -24.56 16.11 11.59
CA LEU A 232 -25.08 17.47 11.65
C LEU A 232 -23.99 18.52 11.38
N TRP A 233 -22.72 18.13 11.28
CA TRP A 233 -21.60 19.05 11.02
C TRP A 233 -21.83 19.86 9.75
N ASN A 234 -21.60 21.17 9.86
CA ASN A 234 -21.53 22.07 8.72
C ASN A 234 -20.06 22.33 8.31
N GLU A 235 -19.87 23.18 7.31
CA GLU A 235 -18.54 23.56 6.80
C GLU A 235 -17.57 24.10 7.87
N ASN A 236 -18.05 24.77 8.91
CA ASN A 236 -17.20 25.28 9.99
C ASN A 236 -16.69 24.15 10.90
N ALA A 237 -17.52 23.13 11.16
CA ALA A 237 -17.08 21.97 11.94
C ALA A 237 -15.98 21.18 11.20
N TYR A 238 -16.18 20.92 9.91
CA TYR A 238 -15.17 20.28 9.07
C TYR A 238 -13.89 21.12 8.94
N ALA A 239 -13.99 22.45 8.86
CA ALA A 239 -12.82 23.32 8.84
C ALA A 239 -12.02 23.28 10.15
N LEU A 240 -12.71 23.21 11.30
CA LEU A 240 -12.06 23.04 12.60
C LEU A 240 -11.42 21.65 12.75
N PHE A 241 -12.06 20.61 12.22
CA PHE A 241 -11.52 19.25 12.23
C PHE A 241 -10.28 19.13 11.34
N GLU A 242 -10.33 19.67 10.12
CA GLU A 242 -9.17 19.77 9.24
C GLU A 242 -8.04 20.57 9.89
N ALA A 243 -8.34 21.67 10.57
CA ALA A 243 -7.34 22.44 11.31
C ALA A 243 -6.74 21.62 12.47
N ALA A 244 -7.53 20.81 13.16
CA ALA A 244 -7.04 19.91 14.21
C ALA A 244 -6.04 18.89 13.67
N ILE A 245 -6.38 18.22 12.57
CA ILE A 245 -5.53 17.20 11.94
C ILE A 245 -4.27 17.84 11.37
N ASN A 246 -4.38 18.98 10.68
CA ASN A 246 -3.21 19.69 10.13
C ASN A 246 -2.29 20.26 11.21
N TYR A 247 -2.83 20.71 12.34
CA TYR A 247 -2.03 21.15 13.48
C TYR A 247 -1.30 19.97 14.12
N ALA A 248 -2.02 18.86 14.31
CA ALA A 248 -1.47 17.64 14.85
C ALA A 248 -0.30 17.19 13.97
N LEU A 249 -0.49 17.06 12.65
CA LEU A 249 0.54 16.61 11.69
C LEU A 249 1.77 17.55 11.56
N GLY A 250 1.87 18.62 12.35
CA GLY A 250 2.95 19.60 12.26
C GLY A 250 2.98 20.34 10.91
N LEU A 251 1.92 20.20 10.10
CA LEU A 251 1.77 20.90 8.82
C LEU A 251 1.61 22.40 9.04
N VAL A 252 1.33 22.81 10.29
CA VAL A 252 1.31 24.20 10.73
C VAL A 252 1.92 24.34 12.12
N GLY A 253 3.08 25.02 12.22
CA GLY A 253 3.75 25.31 13.49
C GLY A 253 3.13 26.49 14.27
N PRO A 254 3.71 26.88 15.43
CA PRO A 254 3.31 28.07 16.18
C PRO A 254 3.20 29.27 15.25
N PRO A 255 2.23 30.19 15.45
CA PRO A 255 2.07 31.35 14.59
C PRO A 255 3.32 32.26 14.55
N SER A 256 4.29 32.09 15.45
CA SER A 256 5.55 32.82 15.46
C SER A 256 6.67 32.17 14.63
N GLN A 257 6.51 30.96 14.12
CA GLN A 257 7.55 30.21 13.38
C GLN A 257 7.24 30.11 11.88
N ALA A 258 8.30 29.93 11.08
CA ALA A 258 8.19 29.62 9.67
C ALA A 258 7.54 28.25 9.46
N ARG A 259 6.73 28.12 8.42
CA ARG A 259 5.95 26.91 8.09
C ARG A 259 6.02 26.60 6.61
N ASN A 260 5.46 25.47 6.15
CA ASN A 260 5.49 25.05 4.75
C ASN A 260 6.91 25.06 4.15
N GLN A 261 7.90 24.68 4.95
CA GLN A 261 9.29 24.64 4.52
C GLN A 261 9.45 23.62 3.38
N ARG A 262 10.15 24.03 2.32
CA ARG A 262 10.49 23.23 1.14
C ARG A 262 11.99 23.36 0.87
N PRO A 263 12.73 22.27 0.63
CA PRO A 263 12.29 20.86 0.72
C PRO A 263 11.71 20.49 2.09
N ARG A 264 10.75 19.54 2.12
CA ARG A 264 10.11 19.07 3.37
C ARG A 264 11.17 18.44 4.28
N ASN A 265 10.93 18.40 5.60
CA ASN A 265 11.77 17.63 6.51
C ASN A 265 11.87 16.17 6.03
N GLY A 266 13.08 15.63 6.00
CA GLY A 266 13.36 14.27 5.55
C GLY A 266 13.22 14.03 4.05
N ALA A 267 12.99 15.06 3.22
CA ALA A 267 12.85 14.88 1.78
C ALA A 267 14.10 14.22 1.17
N THR A 268 13.91 13.21 0.34
CA THR A 268 14.96 12.58 -0.48
C THR A 268 14.85 13.04 -1.93
N ASP A 269 15.83 12.67 -2.75
CA ASP A 269 15.85 12.93 -4.20
C ASP A 269 15.67 14.40 -4.58
N VAL A 270 16.12 15.30 -3.70
CA VAL A 270 16.03 16.73 -3.93
C VAL A 270 17.01 17.13 -5.05
N PRO A 271 16.57 17.90 -6.07
CA PRO A 271 17.45 18.39 -7.12
C PRO A 271 18.61 19.22 -6.56
N GLN A 272 19.77 19.17 -7.22
CA GLN A 272 20.96 19.93 -6.80
C GLN A 272 20.75 21.45 -6.84
N ASP A 273 19.80 21.95 -7.64
CA ASP A 273 19.45 23.36 -7.76
C ASP A 273 18.22 23.74 -6.92
N ALA A 274 17.92 22.96 -5.89
CA ALA A 274 16.79 23.20 -5.02
C ALA A 274 16.88 24.54 -4.29
N VAL A 275 15.83 25.36 -4.46
CA VAL A 275 15.63 26.61 -3.73
C VAL A 275 14.81 26.33 -2.49
N LEU A 276 15.32 26.75 -1.32
CA LEU A 276 14.60 26.62 -0.05
C LEU A 276 13.47 27.65 -0.03
N THR A 277 12.25 27.27 0.33
CA THR A 277 11.11 28.21 0.47
C THR A 277 10.29 27.93 1.72
N TRP A 278 9.61 28.93 2.24
CA TRP A 278 8.74 28.79 3.42
C TRP A 278 7.61 29.81 3.39
N THR A 279 6.63 29.61 4.26
CA THR A 279 5.62 30.60 4.61
C THR A 279 6.01 31.25 5.94
N PRO A 280 6.02 32.59 6.04
CA PRO A 280 6.31 33.27 7.29
C PRO A 280 5.35 32.92 8.43
N GLY A 281 5.87 32.99 9.66
CA GLY A 281 5.05 33.13 10.86
C GLY A 281 4.18 34.39 10.80
N ALA A 282 2.99 34.34 11.39
CA ALA A 282 2.01 35.42 11.48
C ALA A 282 2.56 36.75 12.06
N PHE A 283 3.60 36.68 12.90
CA PHE A 283 4.23 37.86 13.51
C PHE A 283 5.59 38.24 12.91
N ALA A 284 6.06 37.51 11.89
CA ALA A 284 7.37 37.74 11.30
C ALA A 284 7.42 38.96 10.38
N GLU A 285 8.48 39.77 10.51
CA GLU A 285 8.82 40.84 9.55
C GLU A 285 10.03 40.49 8.69
N LYS A 286 10.96 39.68 9.22
CA LYS A 286 12.20 39.23 8.54
C LYS A 286 12.55 37.81 8.97
N HIS A 287 13.55 37.25 8.30
CA HIS A 287 14.00 35.88 8.46
C HIS A 287 15.53 35.81 8.60
N ASP A 288 16.02 34.99 9.53
CA ASP A 288 17.38 34.50 9.50
C ASP A 288 17.38 33.04 9.00
N VAL A 289 18.21 32.74 8.01
CA VAL A 289 18.33 31.42 7.39
C VAL A 289 19.61 30.77 7.85
N TYR A 290 19.49 29.58 8.43
CA TYR A 290 20.61 28.72 8.80
C TYR A 290 20.63 27.52 7.85
N PHE A 291 21.79 27.21 7.25
CA PHE A 291 21.96 26.15 6.26
C PHE A 291 23.34 25.52 6.40
N GLY A 292 23.42 24.19 6.46
CA GLY A 292 24.68 23.45 6.59
C GLY A 292 24.50 21.95 6.50
N THR A 293 25.58 21.18 6.62
CA THR A 293 25.57 19.70 6.52
C THR A 293 25.58 18.99 7.87
N VAL A 294 25.62 19.73 8.99
CA VAL A 294 25.69 19.19 10.35
C VAL A 294 24.50 19.67 11.15
N PHE A 295 23.64 18.74 11.59
CA PHE A 295 22.43 19.06 12.35
C PHE A 295 22.70 19.94 13.58
N HIS A 296 23.70 19.58 14.40
CA HIS A 296 24.01 20.30 15.62
C HIS A 296 24.45 21.74 15.37
N ASP A 297 25.24 21.98 14.31
CA ASP A 297 25.67 23.34 13.96
C ASP A 297 24.45 24.18 13.58
N VAL A 298 23.55 23.64 12.75
CA VAL A 298 22.30 24.32 12.34
C VAL A 298 21.35 24.50 13.51
N ASN A 299 21.27 23.58 14.46
CA ASN A 299 20.39 23.68 15.63
C ASN A 299 20.93 24.67 16.68
N ASP A 300 22.22 24.67 16.95
CA ASP A 300 22.79 25.40 18.09
C ASP A 300 23.23 26.83 17.71
N ALA A 301 23.35 27.13 16.42
CA ALA A 301 23.70 28.46 15.93
C ALA A 301 22.67 29.54 16.31
N ASP A 302 23.18 30.74 16.57
CA ASP A 302 22.41 31.96 16.75
C ASP A 302 23.17 33.19 16.18
N ARG A 303 22.61 34.40 16.30
CA ARG A 303 23.26 35.64 15.81
C ARG A 303 24.60 35.96 16.48
N ALA A 304 24.81 35.55 17.73
CA ALA A 304 26.03 35.79 18.49
C ALA A 304 27.10 34.72 18.22
N ASN A 305 26.66 33.50 17.95
CA ASN A 305 27.48 32.35 17.59
C ASN A 305 26.90 31.65 16.34
N PRO A 306 27.22 32.14 15.13
CA PRO A 306 26.59 31.66 13.90
C PRO A 306 27.09 30.28 13.42
N MET A 307 28.11 29.70 14.06
CA MET A 307 28.70 28.39 13.75
C MET A 307 29.00 28.14 12.26
N ASN A 308 29.24 29.20 11.48
CA ASN A 308 29.38 29.18 10.02
C ASN A 308 28.19 28.64 9.22
N VAL A 309 27.01 28.54 9.83
CA VAL A 309 25.78 28.06 9.18
C VAL A 309 24.73 29.16 9.01
N LEU A 310 24.92 30.36 9.59
CA LEU A 310 24.06 31.52 9.31
C LEU A 310 24.29 31.99 7.87
N ALA A 311 23.43 31.52 6.97
CA ALA A 311 23.53 31.66 5.53
C ALA A 311 22.92 32.98 5.02
N SER A 312 21.85 33.45 5.66
CA SER A 312 21.23 34.75 5.38
C SER A 312 20.68 35.37 6.66
N ARG A 313 20.73 36.70 6.78
CA ARG A 313 20.31 37.43 7.97
C ARG A 313 19.40 38.60 7.62
N ASP A 314 18.36 38.81 8.42
CA ASP A 314 17.41 39.92 8.30
C ASP A 314 16.78 40.02 6.90
N GLN A 315 16.57 38.87 6.26
CA GLN A 315 16.04 38.75 4.91
C GLN A 315 14.51 38.92 4.90
N THR A 316 13.96 39.58 3.88
CA THR A 316 12.50 39.72 3.70
C THR A 316 11.92 38.77 2.65
N ALA A 317 12.77 38.16 1.82
CA ALA A 317 12.36 37.12 0.89
C ALA A 317 11.98 35.84 1.66
N GLN A 318 11.02 35.10 1.12
CA GLN A 318 10.51 33.84 1.70
C GLN A 318 11.16 32.62 1.03
N SER A 319 12.36 32.84 0.48
CA SER A 319 13.12 31.88 -0.28
C SER A 319 14.62 32.09 -0.10
N TYR A 320 15.40 31.02 -0.06
CA TYR A 320 16.84 31.05 -0.03
C TYR A 320 17.39 30.11 -1.10
N ASP A 321 18.19 30.66 -2.00
CA ASP A 321 18.88 29.92 -3.05
C ASP A 321 20.32 29.64 -2.56
N PRO A 322 20.68 28.38 -2.25
CA PRO A 322 22.03 28.03 -1.82
C PRO A 322 23.10 28.46 -2.82
N GLU A 323 24.29 28.84 -2.33
CA GLU A 323 25.37 29.25 -3.22
C GLU A 323 25.94 28.04 -3.99
N GLY A 324 25.52 27.89 -5.25
CA GLY A 324 25.99 26.83 -6.15
C GLY A 324 25.06 25.62 -6.17
N LEU A 325 25.48 24.56 -6.86
CA LEU A 325 24.76 23.28 -6.84
C LEU A 325 25.07 22.55 -5.55
N LEU A 326 24.04 21.96 -4.94
CA LEU A 326 24.17 21.10 -3.77
C LEU A 326 24.87 19.78 -4.14
N ASP A 327 25.64 19.23 -3.21
CA ASP A 327 26.42 18.01 -3.45
C ASP A 327 25.49 16.77 -3.53
N PHE A 328 25.68 15.92 -4.55
CA PHE A 328 24.92 14.66 -4.69
C PHE A 328 25.03 13.78 -3.44
N GLY A 329 23.91 13.15 -3.04
CA GLY A 329 23.85 12.25 -1.88
C GLY A 329 24.14 12.92 -0.53
N GLN A 330 24.41 14.22 -0.50
CA GLN A 330 24.64 14.96 0.75
C GLN A 330 23.31 15.30 1.40
N THR A 331 23.21 15.03 2.71
CA THR A 331 22.13 15.55 3.54
C THR A 331 22.46 16.96 4.00
N TYR A 332 21.54 17.90 3.76
CA TYR A 332 21.61 19.26 4.28
C TYR A 332 20.57 19.45 5.38
N HIS A 333 20.92 20.26 6.37
CA HIS A 333 20.07 20.71 7.45
C HIS A 333 19.85 22.22 7.32
N TRP A 334 18.63 22.68 7.61
CA TRP A 334 18.30 24.09 7.52
C TRP A 334 17.20 24.50 8.49
N ARG A 335 17.19 25.78 8.86
CA ARG A 335 16.24 26.35 9.81
C ARG A 335 15.97 27.81 9.47
N ILE A 336 14.75 28.25 9.74
CA ILE A 336 14.35 29.65 9.63
C ILE A 336 14.00 30.18 11.01
N ASP A 337 14.71 31.21 11.46
CA ASP A 337 14.33 31.96 12.66
C ASP A 337 13.55 33.21 12.24
N GLU A 338 12.36 33.37 12.80
CA GLU A 338 11.47 34.48 12.49
C GLU A 338 11.78 35.70 13.35
N ILE A 339 11.86 36.87 12.71
CA ILE A 339 12.34 38.10 13.32
C ILE A 339 11.25 39.16 13.28
N ASN A 340 11.01 39.78 14.43
CA ASN A 340 10.24 41.01 14.58
C ASN A 340 10.95 41.93 15.60
N ASP A 341 11.41 43.10 15.17
CA ASP A 341 12.17 44.01 16.03
C ASP A 341 11.30 44.67 17.13
N LEU A 342 9.97 44.57 17.02
CA LEU A 342 9.01 45.13 17.97
C LEU A 342 8.59 44.15 19.07
N ASP A 343 8.88 42.85 18.91
CA ASP A 343 8.52 41.82 19.88
C ASP A 343 9.72 41.41 20.74
N PRO A 344 9.65 41.51 22.08
CA PRO A 344 10.76 41.14 22.96
C PRO A 344 11.09 39.64 22.97
N ASN A 345 10.20 38.78 22.45
CA ASN A 345 10.41 37.34 22.33
C ASN A 345 11.02 36.93 20.98
N SER A 346 11.21 37.87 20.05
CA SER A 346 11.94 37.64 18.80
C SER A 346 13.46 37.74 19.05
N PRO A 347 14.30 36.87 18.43
CA PRO A 347 13.99 35.89 17.39
C PRO A 347 13.18 34.69 17.87
N TRP A 348 12.19 34.27 17.08
CA TRP A 348 11.52 32.99 17.29
C TRP A 348 12.26 31.90 16.51
N LYS A 349 13.01 31.08 17.24
CA LYS A 349 13.77 29.97 16.68
C LYS A 349 12.84 28.96 16.00
N GLY A 350 13.11 28.59 14.74
CA GLY A 350 12.35 27.58 14.01
C GLY A 350 12.77 26.13 14.30
N GLY A 351 12.04 25.16 13.76
CA GLY A 351 12.48 23.76 13.73
C GLY A 351 13.57 23.52 12.68
N VAL A 352 14.53 22.64 12.98
CA VAL A 352 15.53 22.20 11.99
C VAL A 352 14.90 21.18 11.05
N GLN A 353 15.01 21.46 9.77
CA GLN A 353 14.60 20.61 8.66
C GLN A 353 15.84 19.90 8.10
N SER A 354 15.68 18.72 7.50
CA SER A 354 16.71 18.06 6.70
C SER A 354 16.20 17.63 5.33
N PHE A 355 17.08 17.50 4.36
CA PHE A 355 16.80 16.83 3.09
C PHE A 355 18.07 16.22 2.49
N ALA A 356 17.92 15.15 1.72
CA ALA A 356 19.00 14.52 0.96
C ALA A 356 18.88 14.89 -0.52
N VAL A 357 19.99 15.36 -1.08
CA VAL A 357 20.12 15.60 -2.52
C VAL A 357 20.14 14.26 -3.23
N ILE A 358 19.46 14.19 -4.39
CA ILE A 358 19.53 13.03 -5.28
C ILE A 358 20.99 12.58 -5.45
N ASP A 359 21.24 11.27 -5.52
CA ASP A 359 22.57 10.65 -5.65
C ASP A 359 22.78 9.92 -6.99
N HIS A 360 21.78 10.04 -7.87
CA HIS A 360 21.74 9.39 -9.16
C HIS A 360 21.17 10.31 -10.25
N PHE A 361 21.38 9.92 -11.50
CA PHE A 361 20.64 10.47 -12.63
C PHE A 361 19.56 9.49 -13.06
N VAL A 362 18.34 9.98 -13.28
CA VAL A 362 17.25 9.17 -13.83
C VAL A 362 17.48 8.96 -15.32
N VAL A 363 17.58 7.72 -15.75
CA VAL A 363 17.50 7.34 -17.17
C VAL A 363 16.03 7.28 -17.56
N ASP A 364 15.25 6.47 -16.85
CA ASP A 364 13.80 6.31 -17.02
C ASP A 364 13.21 5.89 -15.68
N ASP A 365 12.27 6.64 -15.12
CA ASP A 365 11.49 6.22 -13.95
C ASP A 365 10.12 5.66 -14.35
N PHE A 366 9.82 5.59 -15.65
CA PHE A 366 8.55 5.14 -16.23
C PHE A 366 7.33 5.99 -15.86
N GLU A 367 7.50 7.12 -15.17
CA GLU A 367 6.39 7.92 -14.62
C GLU A 367 5.74 8.87 -15.64
N ASP A 368 6.41 9.14 -16.75
CA ASP A 368 5.96 10.11 -17.76
C ASP A 368 5.00 9.52 -18.82
N TYR A 369 4.76 8.21 -18.80
CA TYR A 369 3.94 7.53 -19.80
C TYR A 369 2.43 7.62 -19.52
N ASN A 370 1.62 7.54 -20.58
CA ASN A 370 0.17 7.49 -20.46
C ASN A 370 -0.49 6.62 -21.56
N ASP A 371 -1.81 6.51 -21.50
CA ASP A 371 -2.61 5.65 -22.39
C ASP A 371 -2.83 6.22 -23.80
N TYR A 372 -2.20 7.35 -24.15
CA TYR A 372 -2.50 8.10 -25.37
C TYR A 372 -1.26 8.55 -26.16
N PRO A 373 -1.36 8.60 -27.50
CA PRO A 373 -0.29 9.16 -28.32
C PRO A 373 0.06 10.61 -27.97
N PRO A 374 1.35 10.99 -27.99
CA PRO A 374 2.53 10.19 -28.37
C PRO A 374 3.29 9.56 -27.19
N TYR A 375 2.69 9.53 -26.00
CA TYR A 375 3.38 9.23 -24.75
C TYR A 375 3.08 7.82 -24.24
N GLU A 376 2.65 6.91 -25.10
CA GLU A 376 2.59 5.51 -24.72
C GLU A 376 4.00 4.97 -24.54
N ILE A 377 4.16 4.05 -23.60
CA ILE A 377 5.47 3.50 -23.26
C ILE A 377 6.16 2.83 -24.46
N TYR A 378 5.41 2.11 -25.31
CA TYR A 378 5.94 1.49 -26.53
C TYR A 378 6.30 2.49 -27.64
N SER A 379 5.89 3.76 -27.53
CA SER A 379 6.35 4.84 -28.41
C SER A 379 7.78 5.29 -28.08
N THR A 380 8.26 4.98 -26.87
CA THR A 380 9.62 5.30 -26.39
C THR A 380 10.51 4.06 -26.30
N TRP A 381 9.98 2.97 -25.77
CA TRP A 381 10.60 1.65 -25.72
C TRP A 381 10.11 0.80 -26.89
N ILE A 382 10.88 0.81 -27.98
CA ILE A 382 10.54 0.08 -29.20
C ILE A 382 10.73 -1.42 -28.96
N ASP A 383 9.64 -2.17 -28.98
CA ASP A 383 9.59 -3.61 -28.72
C ASP A 383 9.59 -4.45 -30.02
N GLY A 384 9.25 -5.73 -29.88
CA GLY A 384 9.16 -6.72 -30.95
C GLY A 384 7.75 -6.99 -31.48
N TYR A 385 6.73 -6.23 -31.07
CA TYR A 385 5.33 -6.61 -31.35
C TYR A 385 5.03 -6.80 -32.85
N GLU A 386 5.69 -6.03 -33.72
CA GLU A 386 5.59 -6.15 -35.18
C GLU A 386 6.78 -6.90 -35.84
N ASP A 387 7.72 -7.43 -35.06
CA ASP A 387 8.91 -8.15 -35.53
C ASP A 387 8.89 -9.62 -35.08
N PRO A 388 8.66 -10.59 -35.99
CA PRO A 388 8.63 -12.00 -35.61
C PRO A 388 9.97 -12.56 -35.10
N MET A 389 11.07 -11.82 -35.23
CA MET A 389 12.39 -12.18 -34.72
C MET A 389 12.66 -11.59 -33.31
N ASN A 390 11.69 -10.88 -32.73
CA ASN A 390 11.77 -10.29 -31.40
C ASN A 390 10.49 -10.62 -30.62
N GLY A 391 10.61 -11.44 -29.59
CA GLY A 391 9.47 -11.92 -28.80
C GLY A 391 8.96 -10.93 -27.77
N SER A 392 9.48 -9.70 -27.75
CA SER A 392 9.10 -8.70 -26.74
C SER A 392 7.81 -7.96 -27.08
N GLN A 393 7.03 -7.66 -26.05
CA GLN A 393 5.98 -6.64 -26.08
C GLN A 393 6.13 -5.76 -24.83
N VAL A 394 6.11 -4.45 -25.01
CA VAL A 394 6.13 -3.46 -23.93
C VAL A 394 4.76 -2.82 -23.81
N GLY A 395 4.23 -2.78 -22.58
CA GLY A 395 2.89 -2.24 -22.33
C GLY A 395 1.77 -3.25 -22.60
N ASN A 396 0.64 -3.03 -21.94
CA ASN A 396 -0.60 -3.77 -22.18
C ASN A 396 -1.26 -3.34 -23.49
N LEU A 397 -1.97 -4.27 -24.13
CA LEU A 397 -2.72 -4.00 -25.37
C LEU A 397 -3.94 -3.09 -25.17
N THR A 398 -4.37 -2.93 -23.92
CA THR A 398 -5.49 -2.07 -23.53
C THR A 398 -5.14 -1.31 -22.26
N PRO A 399 -5.62 -0.06 -22.09
CA PRO A 399 -5.44 0.70 -20.87
C PRO A 399 -5.82 -0.05 -19.58
N PRO A 400 -5.05 0.12 -18.49
CA PRO A 400 -3.84 0.94 -18.42
C PRO A 400 -2.67 0.29 -19.18
N ILE A 401 -2.02 1.05 -20.07
CA ILE A 401 -0.93 0.55 -20.93
C ILE A 401 0.31 0.26 -20.08
N ALA A 402 0.66 1.13 -19.15
CA ALA A 402 1.64 0.84 -18.11
C ALA A 402 0.99 0.11 -16.92
N GLU A 403 1.79 -0.56 -16.11
CA GLU A 403 1.32 -1.31 -14.94
C GLU A 403 1.23 -0.38 -13.73
N THR A 404 0.07 -0.28 -13.09
CA THR A 404 -0.19 0.69 -12.00
C THR A 404 -0.39 0.05 -10.63
N THR A 405 -0.35 -1.28 -10.55
CA THR A 405 -0.55 -2.04 -9.32
C THR A 405 0.69 -2.83 -8.90
N ILE A 406 1.49 -3.31 -9.85
CA ILE A 406 2.78 -3.95 -9.61
C ILE A 406 3.88 -2.94 -9.90
N ILE A 407 4.21 -2.12 -8.90
CA ILE A 407 5.16 -1.00 -8.98
C ILE A 407 6.27 -1.14 -7.93
N HIS A 408 7.46 -0.64 -8.21
CA HIS A 408 8.54 -0.54 -7.22
C HIS A 408 8.50 0.82 -6.54
N GLY A 409 8.49 1.88 -7.36
CA GLY A 409 8.39 3.27 -6.96
C GLY A 409 7.32 4.02 -7.75
N GLY A 410 7.06 5.27 -7.38
CA GLY A 410 6.20 6.13 -8.20
C GLY A 410 4.73 5.67 -8.34
N ARG A 411 4.20 5.74 -9.55
CA ARG A 411 2.79 5.45 -9.90
C ARG A 411 2.67 4.31 -10.89
N GLN A 412 3.73 3.98 -11.63
CA GLN A 412 3.64 2.99 -12.69
C GLN A 412 4.99 2.33 -13.01
N ALA A 413 4.95 1.09 -13.46
CA ALA A 413 6.10 0.34 -13.95
C ALA A 413 5.89 -0.10 -15.40
N MET A 414 6.96 -0.53 -16.07
CA MET A 414 6.91 -1.13 -17.40
C MET A 414 6.55 -2.62 -17.32
N PRO A 415 5.35 -3.05 -17.78
CA PRO A 415 5.12 -4.45 -18.06
C PRO A 415 5.84 -4.83 -19.37
N PHE A 416 6.60 -5.92 -19.31
CA PHE A 416 7.39 -6.45 -20.42
C PHE A 416 7.04 -7.93 -20.59
N PHE A 417 6.45 -8.28 -21.72
CA PHE A 417 6.16 -9.66 -22.10
C PHE A 417 7.29 -10.19 -22.96
N TYR A 418 7.70 -11.44 -22.74
CA TYR A 418 8.68 -12.13 -23.56
C TYR A 418 8.14 -13.47 -24.04
N ASP A 419 8.41 -13.80 -25.31
CA ASP A 419 8.16 -15.11 -25.89
C ASP A 419 9.32 -15.50 -26.83
N ASN A 420 10.26 -16.27 -26.27
CA ASN A 420 11.45 -16.73 -26.99
C ASN A 420 11.23 -18.07 -27.69
N SER A 421 10.00 -18.59 -27.75
CA SER A 421 9.69 -19.87 -28.38
C SER A 421 9.93 -19.87 -29.90
N ALA A 422 9.71 -18.72 -30.55
CA ALA A 422 9.88 -18.52 -31.98
C ALA A 422 10.98 -17.48 -32.35
N ALA A 423 11.16 -16.46 -31.51
CA ALA A 423 12.05 -15.32 -31.79
C ALA A 423 13.50 -15.52 -31.31
N ASN A 424 13.76 -16.51 -30.44
CA ASN A 424 15.04 -16.76 -29.76
C ASN A 424 15.58 -15.58 -28.90
N ARG A 425 14.90 -14.44 -28.86
CA ARG A 425 15.20 -13.27 -28.01
C ARG A 425 14.00 -12.33 -27.94
N SER A 426 13.86 -11.66 -26.81
CA SER A 426 12.92 -10.57 -26.57
C SER A 426 13.71 -9.34 -26.10
N GLU A 427 13.61 -8.20 -26.79
CA GLU A 427 14.42 -7.00 -26.53
C GLU A 427 13.63 -5.73 -26.84
N ALA A 428 13.46 -4.84 -25.86
CA ALA A 428 12.91 -3.49 -26.09
C ALA A 428 14.00 -2.43 -25.98
N VAL A 429 13.98 -1.46 -26.89
CA VAL A 429 15.07 -0.49 -27.07
C VAL A 429 14.54 0.94 -26.92
N ARG A 430 15.23 1.74 -26.10
CA ARG A 430 15.03 3.18 -26.00
C ARG A 430 16.24 3.93 -26.58
N ALA A 431 15.97 4.94 -27.41
CA ALA A 431 16.99 5.77 -28.02
C ALA A 431 17.11 7.15 -27.33
N PHE A 432 18.32 7.68 -27.25
CA PHE A 432 18.64 9.01 -26.73
C PHE A 432 18.98 9.97 -27.87
N SER A 433 18.38 11.15 -27.88
CA SER A 433 18.69 12.21 -28.85
C SER A 433 18.64 13.59 -28.17
N PRO A 434 19.80 14.26 -27.96
CA PRO A 434 21.15 13.80 -28.27
C PRO A 434 21.59 12.59 -27.41
N ALA A 435 22.70 11.96 -27.77
CA ALA A 435 23.30 10.88 -26.97
C ALA A 435 23.59 11.35 -25.54
N ASN A 436 23.39 10.45 -24.58
CA ASN A 436 23.61 10.70 -23.16
C ASN A 436 25.06 10.43 -22.77
N ASP A 437 25.58 11.28 -21.90
CA ASP A 437 26.93 11.17 -21.34
C ASP A 437 26.83 10.60 -19.93
N TRP A 438 27.15 9.31 -19.82
CA TRP A 438 27.11 8.53 -18.58
C TRP A 438 28.45 8.58 -17.82
N THR A 439 29.34 9.52 -18.16
CA THR A 439 30.59 9.74 -17.43
C THR A 439 30.56 10.95 -16.50
N ARG A 440 29.46 11.72 -16.51
CA ARG A 440 29.32 12.96 -15.74
C ARG A 440 29.37 12.69 -14.26
N GLU A 441 29.97 13.63 -13.54
CA GLU A 441 30.04 13.65 -12.06
C GLU A 441 30.62 12.37 -11.41
N GLY A 442 31.23 11.47 -12.18
CA GLY A 442 31.85 10.24 -11.67
C GLY A 442 30.90 9.04 -11.54
N VAL A 443 29.79 9.02 -12.30
CA VAL A 443 28.90 7.85 -12.44
C VAL A 443 29.71 6.61 -12.79
N ASN A 444 29.40 5.49 -12.14
CA ASN A 444 30.08 4.21 -12.37
C ASN A 444 29.14 3.01 -12.46
N GLU A 445 27.88 3.14 -12.04
CA GLU A 445 26.92 2.05 -11.98
C GLU A 445 25.58 2.47 -12.62
N LEU A 446 24.98 1.52 -13.34
CA LEU A 446 23.60 1.57 -13.81
C LEU A 446 22.78 0.65 -12.92
N SER A 447 21.68 1.14 -12.39
CA SER A 447 20.69 0.35 -11.65
C SER A 447 19.43 0.18 -12.49
N LEU A 448 18.80 -0.99 -12.36
CA LEU A 448 17.50 -1.33 -12.92
C LEU A 448 16.74 -2.16 -11.88
N TRP A 449 15.55 -1.72 -11.49
CA TRP A 449 14.65 -2.54 -10.69
C TRP A 449 13.86 -3.47 -11.57
N PHE A 450 13.77 -4.74 -11.17
CA PHE A 450 13.00 -5.74 -11.89
C PHE A 450 12.24 -6.68 -10.95
N LYS A 451 11.16 -7.26 -11.48
CA LYS A 451 10.36 -8.31 -10.85
C LYS A 451 9.84 -9.25 -11.92
N GLY A 452 10.01 -10.55 -11.73
CA GLY A 452 9.40 -11.60 -12.53
C GLY A 452 8.29 -12.32 -11.78
N ASN A 453 7.96 -13.52 -12.26
CA ASN A 453 6.98 -14.42 -11.63
C ASN A 453 7.62 -15.78 -11.38
N PRO A 454 7.27 -16.50 -10.31
CA PRO A 454 7.83 -17.84 -10.09
C PRO A 454 7.35 -18.79 -11.20
N PRO A 455 8.05 -19.92 -11.43
CA PRO A 455 7.61 -20.91 -12.42
C PRO A 455 6.32 -21.60 -11.96
N TYR A 456 6.17 -21.77 -10.64
CA TYR A 456 4.97 -22.24 -9.96
C TYR A 456 4.85 -21.54 -8.60
N VAL A 457 3.67 -21.05 -8.27
CA VAL A 457 3.23 -20.69 -6.92
C VAL A 457 2.89 -21.95 -6.12
N GLY A 458 2.33 -22.96 -6.77
CA GLY A 458 2.04 -24.26 -6.15
C GLY A 458 3.26 -25.20 -6.08
N SER A 459 3.18 -26.21 -5.22
CA SER A 459 4.22 -27.24 -5.06
C SER A 459 3.64 -28.64 -4.98
N PHE A 460 4.47 -29.64 -5.27
CA PHE A 460 4.15 -31.06 -5.13
C PHE A 460 5.37 -31.82 -4.62
N THR A 461 5.24 -32.44 -3.45
CA THR A 461 6.30 -33.24 -2.83
C THR A 461 5.78 -34.59 -2.38
N GLU A 462 6.57 -35.65 -2.61
CA GLU A 462 6.30 -36.99 -2.08
C GLU A 462 7.28 -37.31 -0.96
N SER A 463 6.85 -37.18 0.29
CA SER A 463 7.67 -37.49 1.47
C SER A 463 6.81 -37.69 2.72
N PRO A 464 6.83 -38.89 3.36
CA PRO A 464 7.48 -40.12 2.91
C PRO A 464 6.81 -40.73 1.67
N ALA A 465 7.46 -41.69 1.00
CA ALA A 465 6.91 -42.38 -0.16
C ALA A 465 5.46 -42.86 0.06
N GLY A 466 4.56 -42.56 -0.88
CA GLY A 466 3.13 -42.81 -0.80
C GLY A 466 2.30 -41.75 -0.06
N THR A 467 2.93 -40.70 0.46
CA THR A 467 2.30 -39.50 1.02
C THR A 467 2.73 -38.28 0.23
N TYR A 468 1.76 -37.49 -0.21
CA TYR A 468 1.98 -36.33 -1.06
C TYR A 468 1.52 -35.07 -0.34
N THR A 469 2.36 -34.04 -0.32
CA THR A 469 1.98 -32.70 0.13
C THR A 469 1.99 -31.77 -1.07
N MET A 470 0.88 -31.06 -1.25
CA MET A 470 0.70 -30.07 -2.30
C MET A 470 0.38 -28.72 -1.70
N THR A 471 0.93 -27.66 -2.27
CA THR A 471 0.49 -26.29 -2.02
C THR A 471 -0.06 -25.69 -3.29
N ALA A 472 -1.03 -24.78 -3.18
CA ALA A 472 -1.57 -24.05 -4.31
C ALA A 472 -2.13 -22.68 -3.90
N SER A 473 -2.11 -21.73 -4.84
CA SER A 473 -2.98 -20.55 -4.81
C SER A 473 -4.05 -20.67 -5.92
N GLY A 474 -4.73 -19.58 -6.27
CA GLY A 474 -5.66 -19.48 -7.39
C GLY A 474 -7.07 -19.03 -7.02
N THR A 475 -7.76 -18.40 -7.98
CA THR A 475 -9.14 -17.91 -7.82
C THR A 475 -10.17 -19.03 -7.60
N ASP A 476 -10.29 -20.00 -8.51
CA ASP A 476 -11.09 -21.22 -8.34
C ASP A 476 -10.87 -22.24 -9.48
N ILE A 477 -11.31 -23.48 -9.29
CA ILE A 477 -11.65 -24.44 -10.34
C ILE A 477 -13.16 -24.29 -10.66
N TRP A 478 -13.52 -23.24 -11.39
CA TRP A 478 -14.91 -22.89 -11.69
C TRP A 478 -15.07 -22.10 -13.00
N ASP A 479 -16.33 -21.80 -13.36
CA ASP A 479 -16.70 -21.03 -14.55
C ASP A 479 -15.97 -21.49 -15.83
N ALA A 480 -15.47 -20.55 -16.64
CA ALA A 480 -14.89 -20.78 -17.95
C ALA A 480 -13.37 -21.00 -17.94
N ALA A 481 -12.68 -20.66 -16.86
CA ALA A 481 -11.23 -20.81 -16.71
C ALA A 481 -10.88 -21.15 -15.25
N ASP A 482 -9.89 -22.02 -15.06
CA ASP A 482 -9.46 -22.50 -13.75
C ASP A 482 -8.13 -21.89 -13.32
N GLU A 483 -7.99 -21.64 -12.02
CA GLU A 483 -6.73 -21.32 -11.34
C GLU A 483 -6.46 -22.28 -10.17
N PHE A 484 -5.44 -23.15 -10.32
CA PHE A 484 -5.10 -24.18 -9.35
C PHE A 484 -3.73 -24.83 -9.62
N HIS A 485 -3.20 -25.60 -8.66
CA HIS A 485 -2.02 -26.44 -8.88
C HIS A 485 -2.40 -27.88 -9.23
N PHE A 486 -1.79 -28.43 -10.28
CA PHE A 486 -2.08 -29.77 -10.81
C PHE A 486 -0.83 -30.64 -10.86
N ALA A 487 -0.85 -31.77 -10.15
CA ALA A 487 0.16 -32.82 -10.26
C ALA A 487 -0.43 -34.01 -11.02
N PHE A 488 0.14 -34.40 -12.15
CA PHE A 488 -0.52 -35.27 -13.13
C PHE A 488 0.41 -36.21 -13.89
N LYS A 489 -0.24 -37.15 -14.59
CA LYS A 489 0.34 -38.08 -15.56
C LYS A 489 -0.49 -38.11 -16.84
N GLU A 490 0.13 -38.48 -17.95
CA GLU A 490 -0.58 -38.68 -19.22
C GLU A 490 -1.49 -39.93 -19.16
N LEU A 491 -2.72 -39.78 -19.66
CA LEU A 491 -3.75 -40.81 -19.76
C LEU A 491 -4.20 -40.99 -21.21
N THR A 492 -4.09 -42.22 -21.71
CA THR A 492 -4.69 -42.62 -22.99
C THR A 492 -5.87 -43.57 -22.76
N GLY A 493 -7.09 -43.14 -23.10
CA GLY A 493 -8.29 -43.99 -23.05
C GLY A 493 -9.03 -43.96 -21.70
N ALA A 494 -9.42 -45.14 -21.19
CA ALA A 494 -10.13 -45.24 -19.90
C ALA A 494 -9.15 -45.11 -18.74
N GLY A 495 -9.61 -44.54 -17.63
CA GLY A 495 -8.76 -44.42 -16.44
C GLY A 495 -9.54 -44.18 -15.16
N THR A 496 -8.92 -44.59 -14.07
CA THR A 496 -9.40 -44.47 -12.71
C THR A 496 -8.29 -43.89 -11.86
N ILE A 497 -8.64 -42.95 -11.00
CA ILE A 497 -7.76 -42.45 -9.94
C ILE A 497 -8.48 -42.54 -8.61
N VAL A 498 -7.74 -42.97 -7.59
CA VAL A 498 -8.15 -43.04 -6.19
C VAL A 498 -7.14 -42.26 -5.37
N ALA A 499 -7.61 -41.48 -4.41
CA ALA A 499 -6.75 -40.86 -3.40
C ALA A 499 -7.51 -40.73 -2.08
N LYS A 500 -6.79 -40.77 -0.95
CA LYS A 500 -7.28 -40.26 0.32
C LYS A 500 -6.80 -38.83 0.49
N VAL A 501 -7.71 -37.87 0.54
CA VAL A 501 -7.42 -36.49 0.96
C VAL A 501 -7.32 -36.53 2.47
N ASP A 502 -6.11 -36.48 3.02
CA ASP A 502 -5.88 -36.52 4.46
C ASP A 502 -6.20 -35.17 5.12
N SER A 503 -5.86 -34.07 4.45
CA SER A 503 -6.19 -32.71 4.90
C SER A 503 -6.26 -31.74 3.73
N VAL A 504 -7.00 -30.64 3.92
CA VAL A 504 -7.01 -29.44 3.09
C VAL A 504 -7.13 -28.24 4.04
N SER A 505 -6.26 -27.24 3.89
CA SER A 505 -6.31 -26.03 4.71
C SER A 505 -7.56 -25.20 4.39
N ASN A 506 -8.13 -24.56 5.40
CA ASN A 506 -9.28 -23.67 5.24
C ASN A 506 -8.83 -22.24 4.91
N THR A 507 -8.21 -22.05 3.74
CA THR A 507 -7.90 -20.71 3.21
C THR A 507 -9.16 -19.98 2.75
N ASP A 508 -10.20 -20.73 2.41
CA ASP A 508 -11.55 -20.30 2.11
C ASP A 508 -12.47 -21.53 2.29
N PRO A 509 -13.75 -21.36 2.71
CA PRO A 509 -14.71 -22.46 2.81
C PRO A 509 -14.85 -23.33 1.55
N PHE A 510 -14.51 -22.78 0.38
CA PHE A 510 -14.50 -23.41 -0.94
C PHE A 510 -13.10 -23.71 -1.47
N ALA A 511 -12.03 -23.63 -0.67
CA ALA A 511 -10.75 -24.24 -1.02
C ALA A 511 -10.95 -25.72 -1.38
N LYS A 512 -10.18 -26.26 -2.33
CA LYS A 512 -10.46 -27.60 -2.89
C LYS A 512 -9.20 -28.45 -2.96
N ALA A 513 -9.34 -29.73 -2.61
CA ALA A 513 -8.30 -30.74 -2.80
C ALA A 513 -8.91 -32.07 -3.24
N GLY A 514 -8.35 -32.73 -4.26
CA GLY A 514 -8.85 -34.03 -4.70
C GLY A 514 -8.21 -34.53 -5.98
N VAL A 515 -8.98 -35.25 -6.78
CA VAL A 515 -8.51 -35.91 -8.01
C VAL A 515 -9.20 -35.37 -9.25
N MET A 516 -8.49 -35.28 -10.36
CA MET A 516 -8.97 -34.70 -11.61
C MET A 516 -8.52 -35.51 -12.84
N ILE A 517 -9.37 -35.52 -13.87
CA ILE A 517 -9.02 -35.84 -15.26
C ILE A 517 -9.31 -34.60 -16.12
N ARG A 518 -8.34 -34.15 -16.91
CA ARG A 518 -8.40 -32.91 -17.71
C ARG A 518 -7.88 -33.15 -19.14
N ASN A 519 -8.45 -32.48 -20.14
CA ASN A 519 -8.03 -32.66 -21.53
C ASN A 519 -6.67 -32.01 -21.86
N THR A 520 -6.50 -30.71 -21.61
CA THR A 520 -5.26 -29.97 -21.87
C THR A 520 -4.76 -29.30 -20.60
N ILE A 521 -3.64 -28.59 -20.65
CA ILE A 521 -3.12 -27.81 -19.51
C ILE A 521 -3.54 -26.34 -19.56
N ASP A 522 -4.30 -25.94 -20.58
CA ASP A 522 -4.84 -24.58 -20.71
C ASP A 522 -5.92 -24.34 -19.65
N ALA A 523 -6.05 -23.12 -19.13
CA ALA A 523 -6.98 -22.78 -18.03
C ALA A 523 -8.45 -23.12 -18.31
N ASP A 524 -8.88 -23.08 -19.58
CA ASP A 524 -10.28 -23.22 -19.97
C ASP A 524 -10.72 -24.67 -20.28
N SER A 525 -9.80 -25.64 -20.20
CA SER A 525 -10.01 -27.01 -20.68
C SER A 525 -11.23 -27.74 -20.10
N ALA A 526 -11.81 -28.61 -20.92
CA ALA A 526 -12.74 -29.65 -20.47
C ALA A 526 -12.07 -30.53 -19.39
N ASN A 527 -12.80 -30.80 -18.30
CA ASN A 527 -12.29 -31.55 -17.16
C ASN A 527 -13.41 -32.21 -16.35
N ALA A 528 -13.02 -33.12 -15.46
CA ALA A 528 -13.87 -33.67 -14.43
C ALA A 528 -13.03 -33.92 -13.18
N SER A 529 -13.54 -33.55 -12.00
CA SER A 529 -12.82 -33.68 -10.74
C SER A 529 -13.75 -34.05 -9.60
N VAL A 530 -13.24 -34.80 -8.62
CA VAL A 530 -13.93 -34.96 -7.34
C VAL A 530 -13.03 -34.42 -6.23
N LEU A 531 -13.54 -33.40 -5.55
CA LEU A 531 -12.79 -32.53 -4.67
C LEU A 531 -13.46 -32.46 -3.29
N VAL A 532 -12.65 -32.41 -2.25
CA VAL A 532 -13.06 -32.17 -0.87
C VAL A 532 -12.81 -30.70 -0.54
N THR A 533 -13.75 -30.08 0.16
CA THR A 533 -13.64 -28.71 0.65
C THR A 533 -13.64 -28.66 2.18
N PRO A 534 -13.10 -27.60 2.81
CA PRO A 534 -13.09 -27.46 4.26
C PRO A 534 -14.48 -27.46 4.90
N GLU A 535 -15.46 -26.78 4.30
CA GLU A 535 -16.79 -26.58 4.89
C GLU A 535 -17.96 -26.97 3.97
N ASN A 536 -17.69 -27.12 2.68
CA ASN A 536 -18.68 -27.23 1.63
C ASN A 536 -18.80 -28.66 1.06
N GLY A 537 -18.38 -29.68 1.81
CA GLY A 537 -18.59 -31.06 1.40
C GLY A 537 -17.68 -31.56 0.26
N VAL A 538 -18.11 -32.67 -0.36
CA VAL A 538 -17.49 -33.26 -1.56
C VAL A 538 -18.19 -32.73 -2.81
N ARG A 539 -17.41 -32.21 -3.75
CA ARG A 539 -17.88 -31.63 -5.02
C ARG A 539 -17.39 -32.49 -6.18
N PHE A 540 -18.30 -32.99 -7.00
CA PHE A 540 -17.99 -33.55 -8.32
C PHE A 540 -18.22 -32.46 -9.36
N GLN A 541 -17.15 -31.81 -9.80
CA GLN A 541 -17.20 -30.71 -10.78
C GLN A 541 -16.79 -31.21 -12.17
N PHE A 542 -17.36 -30.61 -13.21
CA PHE A 542 -17.02 -30.94 -14.58
C PHE A 542 -17.28 -29.78 -15.55
N ARG A 543 -16.42 -29.70 -16.58
CA ARG A 543 -16.56 -28.81 -17.73
C ARG A 543 -16.56 -29.65 -19.01
N ASN A 544 -17.61 -29.50 -19.82
CA ASN A 544 -17.85 -30.37 -21.00
C ASN A 544 -17.05 -30.00 -22.25
N SER A 545 -16.56 -28.77 -22.35
CA SER A 545 -15.78 -28.26 -23.49
C SER A 545 -14.89 -27.12 -23.02
N ALA A 546 -13.81 -26.83 -23.76
CA ALA A 546 -12.97 -25.66 -23.52
C ALA A 546 -13.83 -24.37 -23.47
N GLY A 547 -13.58 -23.51 -22.48
CA GLY A 547 -14.30 -22.25 -22.25
C GLY A 547 -15.77 -22.39 -21.82
N GLY A 548 -16.25 -23.62 -21.59
CA GLY A 548 -17.61 -23.88 -21.11
C GLY A 548 -17.77 -23.55 -19.61
N ILE A 549 -19.01 -23.35 -19.17
CA ILE A 549 -19.31 -23.15 -17.75
C ILE A 549 -19.17 -24.47 -16.98
N THR A 550 -18.52 -24.43 -15.82
CA THR A 550 -18.41 -25.56 -14.89
C THR A 550 -19.76 -25.87 -14.24
N ASP A 551 -20.12 -27.15 -14.18
CA ASP A 551 -21.30 -27.65 -13.47
C ASP A 551 -20.89 -28.66 -12.39
N ARG A 552 -21.80 -29.02 -11.48
CA ARG A 552 -21.48 -29.84 -10.30
C ARG A 552 -22.59 -30.74 -9.79
N PHE A 553 -22.18 -31.88 -9.24
CA PHE A 553 -22.91 -32.61 -8.20
C PHE A 553 -22.20 -32.46 -6.86
N PHE A 554 -22.91 -32.62 -5.74
CA PHE A 554 -22.28 -32.45 -4.43
C PHE A 554 -22.95 -33.26 -3.31
N VAL A 555 -22.21 -33.45 -2.23
CA VAL A 555 -22.69 -33.96 -0.94
C VAL A 555 -22.15 -33.07 0.17
N GLU A 556 -23.05 -32.41 0.90
CA GLU A 556 -22.71 -31.50 1.98
C GLU A 556 -22.23 -32.24 3.24
N GLY A 557 -21.50 -31.53 4.12
CA GLY A 557 -21.14 -32.00 5.46
C GLY A 557 -20.05 -33.08 5.52
N ILE A 558 -19.38 -33.36 4.40
CA ILE A 558 -18.24 -34.30 4.33
C ILE A 558 -16.95 -33.51 4.19
N VAL A 559 -16.05 -33.65 5.16
CA VAL A 559 -14.75 -32.95 5.20
C VAL A 559 -13.60 -33.96 5.20
N ALA A 560 -12.37 -33.49 5.01
CA ALA A 560 -11.18 -34.33 5.15
C ALA A 560 -11.00 -34.80 6.62
N PRO A 561 -10.43 -36.01 6.86
CA PRO A 561 -9.88 -36.94 5.90
C PRO A 561 -10.95 -37.74 5.15
N GLN A 562 -10.84 -37.84 3.82
CA GLN A 562 -11.84 -38.47 2.98
C GLN A 562 -11.25 -39.13 1.73
N TRP A 563 -11.72 -40.34 1.39
CA TRP A 563 -11.34 -40.98 0.13
C TRP A 563 -12.21 -40.47 -1.01
N VAL A 564 -11.57 -40.24 -2.16
CA VAL A 564 -12.20 -39.82 -3.40
C VAL A 564 -11.74 -40.72 -4.56
N LYS A 565 -12.64 -40.96 -5.51
CA LYS A 565 -12.36 -41.75 -6.71
C LYS A 565 -13.08 -41.20 -7.92
N LEU A 566 -12.37 -41.15 -9.05
CA LEU A 566 -12.91 -40.76 -10.34
C LEU A 566 -12.64 -41.86 -11.37
N GLU A 567 -13.67 -42.28 -12.09
CA GLU A 567 -13.61 -43.33 -13.12
C GLU A 567 -14.10 -42.78 -14.46
N ARG A 568 -13.27 -42.84 -15.50
CA ARG A 568 -13.59 -42.46 -16.88
C ARG A 568 -13.53 -43.67 -17.81
N THR A 569 -14.57 -43.84 -18.62
CA THR A 569 -14.59 -44.83 -19.71
C THR A 569 -14.07 -44.26 -21.03
N VAL A 570 -13.72 -45.11 -22.01
CA VAL A 570 -13.31 -44.68 -23.36
C VAL A 570 -14.36 -43.79 -24.05
N GLY A 571 -15.65 -44.00 -23.74
CA GLY A 571 -16.76 -43.22 -24.28
C GLY A 571 -17.04 -41.88 -23.55
N GLY A 572 -16.17 -41.45 -22.64
CA GLY A 572 -16.29 -40.17 -21.93
C GLY A 572 -17.24 -40.18 -20.73
N LEU A 573 -17.89 -41.31 -20.41
CA LEU A 573 -18.69 -41.43 -19.19
C LEU A 573 -17.77 -41.39 -17.96
N VAL A 574 -17.98 -40.42 -17.09
CA VAL A 574 -17.27 -40.18 -15.83
C VAL A 574 -18.18 -40.49 -14.65
N ARG A 575 -17.65 -41.18 -13.63
CA ARG A 575 -18.31 -41.44 -12.35
C ARG A 575 -17.43 -40.98 -11.21
N ALA A 576 -18.02 -40.24 -10.27
CA ALA A 576 -17.34 -39.74 -9.08
C ALA A 576 -17.87 -40.43 -7.83
N TYR A 577 -16.96 -40.78 -6.93
CA TYR A 577 -17.26 -41.47 -5.69
C TYR A 577 -16.48 -40.88 -4.51
N TYR A 578 -17.02 -41.09 -3.32
CA TYR A 578 -16.34 -40.86 -2.06
C TYR A 578 -16.45 -42.07 -1.12
N SER A 579 -15.57 -42.16 -0.12
CA SER A 579 -15.61 -43.21 0.90
C SER A 579 -14.94 -42.75 2.20
N ALA A 580 -15.45 -43.22 3.33
CA ALA A 580 -14.82 -43.01 4.63
C ALA A 580 -13.66 -44.00 4.90
N ASP A 581 -13.65 -45.17 4.26
CA ASP A 581 -12.72 -46.28 4.55
C ASP A 581 -11.91 -46.76 3.34
N GLY A 582 -12.18 -46.25 2.13
CA GLY A 582 -11.53 -46.65 0.88
C GLY A 582 -12.03 -47.98 0.31
N ALA A 583 -13.01 -48.62 0.95
CA ALA A 583 -13.57 -49.91 0.57
C ALA A 583 -15.05 -49.81 0.18
N ALA A 584 -15.86 -49.13 1.00
CA ALA A 584 -17.28 -48.88 0.74
C ALA A 584 -17.45 -47.53 0.04
N TRP A 585 -17.69 -47.57 -1.28
CA TRP A 585 -17.79 -46.38 -2.13
C TRP A 585 -19.24 -45.92 -2.33
N THR A 586 -19.49 -44.64 -2.09
CA THR A 586 -20.77 -43.97 -2.41
C THR A 586 -20.59 -43.09 -3.63
N GLN A 587 -21.49 -43.19 -4.61
CA GLN A 587 -21.41 -42.36 -5.82
C GLN A 587 -21.96 -40.96 -5.54
N VAL A 588 -21.19 -39.93 -5.89
CA VAL A 588 -21.64 -38.52 -5.89
C VAL A 588 -22.56 -38.26 -7.08
N GLY A 589 -22.12 -38.68 -8.26
CA GLY A 589 -22.82 -38.47 -9.52
C GLY A 589 -22.12 -39.14 -10.70
N LEU A 590 -22.74 -39.03 -11.87
CA LEU A 590 -22.16 -39.45 -13.14
C LEU A 590 -22.59 -38.47 -14.24
N THR A 591 -21.71 -38.26 -15.23
CA THR A 591 -21.96 -37.44 -16.40
C THR A 591 -21.03 -37.86 -17.55
N THR A 592 -21.31 -37.40 -18.76
CA THR A 592 -20.41 -37.62 -19.91
C THR A 592 -19.64 -36.35 -20.20
N VAL A 593 -18.30 -36.43 -20.18
CA VAL A 593 -17.41 -35.33 -20.52
C VAL A 593 -16.58 -35.71 -21.75
N SER A 594 -16.65 -34.88 -22.78
CA SER A 594 -15.91 -35.09 -24.03
C SER A 594 -14.46 -34.62 -23.85
N MET A 595 -13.50 -35.52 -24.05
CA MET A 595 -12.07 -35.20 -24.01
C MET A 595 -11.32 -35.99 -25.09
N ASN A 596 -10.38 -35.34 -25.75
CA ASN A 596 -9.47 -35.92 -26.74
C ASN A 596 -8.27 -36.56 -26.06
N THR A 597 -7.71 -37.61 -26.66
CA THR A 597 -6.47 -38.25 -26.17
C THR A 597 -5.22 -37.64 -26.83
N PRO A 598 -4.09 -37.47 -26.10
CA PRO A 598 -3.94 -37.77 -24.67
C PRO A 598 -4.64 -36.76 -23.76
N MET A 599 -4.91 -37.19 -22.53
CA MET A 599 -5.45 -36.37 -21.43
C MET A 599 -4.49 -36.44 -20.24
N TYR A 600 -4.82 -35.75 -19.17
CA TYR A 600 -4.05 -35.76 -17.93
C TYR A 600 -4.91 -36.21 -16.75
N ILE A 601 -4.35 -37.05 -15.87
CA ILE A 601 -5.02 -37.57 -14.68
C ILE A 601 -4.12 -37.36 -13.45
N GLY A 602 -4.67 -36.85 -12.36
CA GLY A 602 -3.84 -36.38 -11.27
C GLY A 602 -4.56 -35.82 -10.05
N LEU A 603 -3.78 -35.17 -9.18
CA LEU A 603 -4.20 -34.47 -7.97
C LEU A 603 -4.34 -32.97 -8.26
N ALA A 604 -5.38 -32.33 -7.73
CA ALA A 604 -5.66 -30.92 -7.93
C ALA A 604 -5.90 -30.22 -6.59
N VAL A 605 -5.33 -29.03 -6.41
CA VAL A 605 -5.50 -28.18 -5.22
C VAL A 605 -5.68 -26.72 -5.63
N THR A 606 -6.64 -26.00 -5.04
CA THR A 606 -6.78 -24.53 -5.15
C THR A 606 -7.06 -23.93 -3.79
N SER A 607 -6.56 -22.71 -3.54
CA SER A 607 -6.82 -21.96 -2.31
C SER A 607 -8.17 -21.25 -2.31
N HIS A 608 -8.76 -21.04 -3.50
CA HIS A 608 -9.94 -20.20 -3.68
C HIS A 608 -9.74 -18.75 -3.17
N ASN A 609 -8.48 -18.34 -3.08
CA ASN A 609 -8.06 -17.02 -2.62
C ASN A 609 -6.64 -16.78 -3.12
N THR A 610 -6.47 -15.90 -4.11
CA THR A 610 -5.18 -15.65 -4.76
C THR A 610 -4.12 -15.08 -3.80
N ALA A 611 -4.54 -14.51 -2.67
CA ALA A 611 -3.64 -13.97 -1.64
C ALA A 611 -3.15 -15.03 -0.64
N LEU A 612 -3.72 -16.25 -0.63
CA LEU A 612 -3.39 -17.30 0.34
C LEU A 612 -2.87 -18.57 -0.33
N THR A 613 -2.00 -19.28 0.37
CA THR A 613 -1.51 -20.60 -0.05
C THR A 613 -2.23 -21.71 0.72
N CYS A 614 -2.97 -22.56 0.02
CA CYS A 614 -3.62 -23.73 0.59
C CYS A 614 -2.69 -24.94 0.57
N GLU A 615 -2.55 -25.63 1.71
CA GLU A 615 -1.85 -26.91 1.81
C GLU A 615 -2.86 -28.06 1.81
N ALA A 616 -2.61 -29.09 1.00
CA ALA A 616 -3.35 -30.35 1.02
C ALA A 616 -2.40 -31.54 1.13
N LYS A 617 -2.84 -32.56 1.89
CA LYS A 617 -2.10 -33.81 2.04
C LYS A 617 -2.91 -34.96 1.48
N PHE A 618 -2.24 -35.84 0.74
CA PHE A 618 -2.83 -37.01 0.13
C PHE A 618 -2.05 -38.26 0.50
N SER A 619 -2.75 -39.37 0.69
CA SER A 619 -2.16 -40.70 0.79
C SER A 619 -2.93 -41.70 -0.05
N ASN A 620 -2.35 -42.89 -0.24
CA ASN A 620 -2.97 -43.98 -0.99
C ASN A 620 -3.42 -43.59 -2.41
N VAL A 621 -2.63 -42.73 -3.06
CA VAL A 621 -2.86 -42.33 -4.44
C VAL A 621 -2.57 -43.52 -5.36
N GLY A 622 -3.52 -43.89 -6.19
CA GLY A 622 -3.40 -45.04 -7.08
C GLY A 622 -4.25 -44.94 -8.33
N PHE A 623 -3.83 -45.67 -9.37
CA PHE A 623 -4.46 -45.69 -10.70
C PHE A 623 -4.95 -47.11 -11.04
N PRO A 624 -5.94 -47.66 -10.32
CA PRO A 624 -6.36 -49.04 -10.51
C PRO A 624 -6.90 -49.26 -11.93
N ASP A 625 -6.55 -50.41 -12.52
CA ASP A 625 -6.99 -50.83 -13.86
C ASP A 625 -6.79 -49.77 -14.96
N THR A 626 -5.78 -48.90 -14.79
CA THR A 626 -5.52 -47.77 -15.67
C THR A 626 -4.17 -47.91 -16.35
N ASN A 627 -4.14 -47.67 -17.65
CA ASN A 627 -2.90 -47.59 -18.41
C ASN A 627 -2.40 -46.15 -18.46
N VAL A 628 -1.96 -45.61 -17.31
CA VAL A 628 -1.22 -44.35 -17.24
C VAL A 628 0.23 -44.58 -17.64
N ASP A 629 0.87 -43.58 -18.24
CA ASP A 629 2.31 -43.64 -18.46
C ASP A 629 3.05 -43.87 -17.12
N LEU A 630 4.00 -44.81 -17.10
CA LEU A 630 4.78 -45.18 -15.91
C LEU A 630 5.88 -44.15 -15.60
N LEU A 631 5.97 -43.07 -16.38
CA LEU A 631 6.84 -41.93 -16.11
C LEU A 631 6.54 -41.26 -14.75
N GLN A 632 7.51 -40.46 -14.29
CA GLN A 632 7.42 -39.69 -13.06
C GLN A 632 6.27 -38.68 -13.12
N TRP A 633 5.80 -38.23 -11.95
CA TRP A 633 4.83 -37.15 -11.85
C TRP A 633 5.36 -35.87 -12.52
N THR A 634 4.49 -35.18 -13.24
CA THR A 634 4.69 -33.78 -13.65
C THR A 634 3.75 -32.91 -12.83
N HIS A 635 4.09 -31.65 -12.55
CA HIS A 635 3.17 -30.72 -11.91
C HIS A 635 3.38 -29.29 -12.39
N GLN A 636 2.32 -28.48 -12.39
CA GLN A 636 2.35 -27.05 -12.69
C GLN A 636 1.10 -26.34 -12.18
N ASP A 637 1.15 -25.01 -12.12
CA ASP A 637 -0.05 -24.19 -11.99
C ASP A 637 -0.83 -24.13 -13.31
N ILE A 638 -2.13 -24.04 -13.21
CA ILE A 638 -3.06 -23.88 -14.32
C ILE A 638 -3.69 -22.50 -14.18
N GLY A 639 -3.67 -21.70 -15.23
CA GLY A 639 -4.34 -20.39 -15.31
C GLY A 639 -3.75 -19.27 -14.45
N MET A 640 -2.67 -19.54 -13.71
CA MET A 640 -1.97 -18.55 -12.89
C MET A 640 -0.80 -17.95 -13.65
N VAL A 641 -0.45 -16.70 -13.33
CA VAL A 641 0.70 -16.02 -13.92
C VAL A 641 1.99 -16.70 -13.44
N SER A 642 2.81 -17.14 -14.39
CA SER A 642 4.09 -17.81 -14.16
C SER A 642 5.07 -17.49 -15.28
N ASN A 643 6.36 -17.56 -14.99
CA ASN A 643 7.41 -17.38 -15.98
C ASN A 643 8.15 -18.70 -16.27
N GLU A 644 8.53 -18.90 -17.52
CA GLU A 644 9.59 -19.84 -17.87
C GLU A 644 10.95 -19.14 -17.69
N ALA A 645 11.97 -19.88 -17.23
CA ALA A 645 13.29 -19.31 -16.94
C ALA A 645 13.94 -18.74 -18.20
N GLU A 646 14.38 -17.49 -18.16
CA GLU A 646 15.12 -16.82 -19.24
C GLU A 646 16.22 -15.90 -18.67
N PRO A 647 17.42 -15.87 -19.28
CA PRO A 647 18.48 -14.94 -18.88
C PRO A 647 18.08 -13.48 -19.17
N LEU A 648 18.04 -12.66 -18.13
CA LEU A 648 17.83 -11.21 -18.22
C LEU A 648 19.15 -10.50 -18.62
N TYR A 649 19.08 -9.49 -19.48
CA TYR A 649 20.22 -8.63 -19.82
C TYR A 649 19.80 -7.17 -20.05
N VAL A 650 20.78 -6.28 -19.87
CA VAL A 650 20.73 -4.90 -20.37
C VAL A 650 21.75 -4.76 -21.50
N ALA A 651 21.38 -4.03 -22.54
CA ALA A 651 22.28 -3.71 -23.64
C ALA A 651 22.39 -2.19 -23.84
N VAL A 652 23.56 -1.71 -24.26
CA VAL A 652 23.76 -0.30 -24.61
C VAL A 652 24.55 -0.17 -25.89
N SER A 653 24.38 0.92 -26.63
CA SER A 653 25.17 1.22 -27.83
C SER A 653 25.65 2.67 -27.89
N ASN A 654 26.56 2.90 -28.84
CA ASN A 654 26.82 4.21 -29.42
C ASN A 654 26.29 4.25 -30.86
N ALA A 655 26.21 5.45 -31.44
CA ALA A 655 25.72 5.69 -32.80
C ALA A 655 26.35 4.77 -33.86
N ASN A 656 25.50 3.97 -34.52
CA ASN A 656 25.88 2.97 -35.54
C ASN A 656 26.80 1.84 -35.03
N GLY A 657 26.87 1.63 -33.72
CA GLY A 657 27.64 0.57 -33.06
C GLY A 657 26.86 -0.73 -32.89
N THR A 658 27.57 -1.79 -32.49
CA THR A 658 26.93 -3.02 -31.99
C THR A 658 26.59 -2.83 -30.51
N MET A 659 25.43 -3.30 -30.07
CA MET A 659 25.07 -3.27 -28.65
C MET A 659 25.99 -4.18 -27.83
N ALA A 660 26.58 -3.63 -26.77
CA ALA A 660 27.23 -4.41 -25.73
C ALA A 660 26.16 -4.92 -24.76
N ARG A 661 26.21 -6.20 -24.40
CA ARG A 661 25.22 -6.85 -23.53
C ARG A 661 25.87 -7.28 -22.22
N VAL A 662 25.22 -7.00 -21.11
CA VAL A 662 25.58 -7.50 -19.79
C VAL A 662 24.40 -8.31 -19.30
N TYR A 663 24.64 -9.57 -18.97
CA TYR A 663 23.63 -10.50 -18.45
C TYR A 663 23.60 -10.43 -16.93
N HIS A 664 22.42 -10.62 -16.35
CA HIS A 664 22.29 -10.83 -14.91
C HIS A 664 23.01 -12.12 -14.50
N ASP A 665 23.69 -12.10 -13.34
CA ASP A 665 24.50 -13.24 -12.87
C ASP A 665 23.64 -14.50 -12.60
N ASP A 666 22.40 -14.31 -12.16
CA ASP A 666 21.40 -15.37 -12.07
C ASP A 666 20.70 -15.58 -13.42
N PRO A 667 20.90 -16.72 -14.12
CA PRO A 667 20.23 -17.02 -15.38
C PRO A 667 18.72 -17.28 -15.22
N SER A 668 18.23 -17.40 -13.98
CA SER A 668 16.82 -17.55 -13.62
C SER A 668 16.22 -16.26 -13.04
N ALA A 669 16.83 -15.09 -13.30
CA ALA A 669 16.33 -13.79 -12.82
C ALA A 669 14.85 -13.54 -13.19
N ALA A 670 14.39 -14.07 -14.33
CA ALA A 670 12.99 -14.00 -14.73
C ALA A 670 12.01 -14.67 -13.74
N LEU A 671 12.50 -15.51 -12.83
CA LEU A 671 11.71 -16.23 -11.84
C LEU A 671 11.64 -15.52 -10.48
N ILE A 672 12.36 -14.41 -10.31
CA ILE A 672 12.45 -13.69 -9.03
C ILE A 672 11.18 -12.87 -8.82
N SER A 673 10.34 -13.33 -7.90
CA SER A 673 9.03 -12.73 -7.65
C SER A 673 9.03 -11.55 -6.68
N ALA A 674 10.19 -11.10 -6.21
CA ALA A 674 10.35 -9.90 -5.39
C ALA A 674 11.02 -8.80 -6.23
N TRP A 675 10.65 -7.54 -5.98
CA TRP A 675 11.38 -6.42 -6.56
C TRP A 675 12.84 -6.49 -6.15
N THR A 676 13.73 -6.49 -7.13
CA THR A 676 15.17 -6.65 -6.95
C THR A 676 15.88 -5.56 -7.72
N GLU A 677 16.79 -4.87 -7.05
CA GLU A 677 17.69 -3.93 -7.71
C GLU A 677 18.84 -4.69 -8.37
N TRP A 678 19.05 -4.44 -9.64
CA TRP A 678 20.21 -4.94 -10.35
C TRP A 678 21.21 -3.82 -10.65
N ASN A 679 22.31 -3.83 -9.91
CA ASN A 679 23.42 -2.90 -10.09
C ASN A 679 24.45 -3.45 -11.09
N ILE A 680 24.65 -2.74 -12.20
CA ILE A 680 25.52 -3.08 -13.32
C ILE A 680 26.68 -2.10 -13.37
N LYS A 681 27.91 -2.60 -13.38
CA LYS A 681 29.09 -1.73 -13.52
C LYS A 681 29.18 -1.23 -14.95
N LEU A 682 29.30 0.09 -15.12
CA LEU A 682 29.45 0.67 -16.46
C LEU A 682 30.74 0.21 -17.16
N SER A 683 31.75 -0.21 -16.39
CA SER A 683 32.96 -0.84 -16.95
C SER A 683 32.66 -2.08 -17.78
N ASP A 684 31.60 -2.82 -17.48
CA ASP A 684 31.27 -4.06 -18.17
C ASP A 684 30.78 -3.80 -19.61
N PHE A 685 30.25 -2.60 -19.87
CA PHE A 685 29.96 -2.11 -21.21
C PHE A 685 31.21 -1.49 -21.88
N ALA A 686 31.99 -0.71 -21.13
CA ALA A 686 33.20 -0.08 -21.66
C ALA A 686 34.25 -1.11 -22.12
N ASP A 687 34.39 -2.22 -21.40
CA ASP A 687 35.27 -3.34 -21.74
C ASP A 687 34.84 -4.04 -23.05
N GLN A 688 33.57 -3.89 -23.44
CA GLN A 688 33.02 -4.34 -24.73
C GLN A 688 33.13 -3.27 -25.84
N GLY A 689 33.72 -2.12 -25.55
CA GLY A 689 34.02 -1.05 -26.52
C GLY A 689 33.01 0.08 -26.59
N ILE A 690 32.11 0.20 -25.60
CA ILE A 690 31.16 1.32 -25.52
C ILE A 690 31.87 2.59 -25.03
N ASP A 691 31.66 3.69 -25.75
CA ASP A 691 32.01 5.04 -25.30
C ASP A 691 30.89 5.57 -24.39
N LEU A 692 31.10 5.46 -23.07
CA LEU A 692 30.11 5.89 -22.08
C LEU A 692 29.81 7.40 -22.11
N SER A 693 30.62 8.22 -22.80
CA SER A 693 30.35 9.66 -22.94
C SER A 693 29.33 10.00 -24.02
N ALA A 694 28.89 9.01 -24.81
CA ALA A 694 28.00 9.19 -25.94
C ALA A 694 27.07 7.99 -26.17
N VAL A 695 26.46 7.46 -25.11
CA VAL A 695 25.49 6.36 -25.16
C VAL A 695 24.24 6.83 -25.90
N ASP A 696 23.85 6.14 -26.96
CA ASP A 696 22.73 6.55 -27.82
C ASP A 696 21.50 5.63 -27.70
N THR A 697 21.67 4.40 -27.20
CA THR A 697 20.54 3.53 -26.85
C THR A 697 20.80 2.74 -25.58
N ILE A 698 19.71 2.40 -24.89
CA ILE A 698 19.63 1.36 -23.87
C ILE A 698 18.56 0.36 -24.29
N ALA A 699 18.76 -0.92 -23.99
CA ALA A 699 17.80 -1.98 -24.21
C ALA A 699 17.69 -2.88 -22.98
N ILE A 700 16.49 -3.38 -22.74
CA ILE A 700 16.21 -4.44 -21.76
C ILE A 700 15.76 -5.66 -22.55
N GLY A 701 16.27 -6.84 -22.21
CA GLY A 701 15.84 -8.04 -22.90
C GLY A 701 16.04 -9.34 -22.14
N LEU A 702 15.40 -10.38 -22.67
CA LEU A 702 15.45 -11.74 -22.17
C LEU A 702 15.88 -12.71 -23.29
N GLY A 703 16.73 -13.66 -22.93
CA GLY A 703 17.24 -14.72 -23.81
C GLY A 703 18.69 -14.53 -24.25
N ASP A 704 19.30 -15.62 -24.69
CA ASP A 704 20.71 -15.71 -25.10
C ASP A 704 20.91 -15.97 -26.60
N GLY A 705 19.83 -15.92 -27.39
CA GLY A 705 19.83 -16.20 -28.82
C GLY A 705 19.53 -17.67 -29.18
N GLY A 706 19.24 -18.53 -28.20
CA GLY A 706 18.67 -19.86 -28.39
C GLY A 706 17.14 -19.88 -28.25
N PRO A 707 16.47 -21.01 -28.59
CA PRO A 707 15.06 -21.20 -28.27
C PRO A 707 14.85 -21.10 -26.76
N GLY A 708 13.91 -20.26 -26.36
CA GLY A 708 13.65 -19.96 -24.96
C GLY A 708 12.18 -20.07 -24.59
N GLY A 709 11.88 -19.71 -23.35
CA GLY A 709 10.54 -19.70 -22.79
C GLY A 709 9.82 -18.37 -22.93
N ALA A 710 8.66 -18.30 -22.28
CA ALA A 710 7.80 -17.13 -22.25
C ALA A 710 7.39 -16.70 -20.82
N GLY A 711 6.97 -15.45 -20.67
CA GLY A 711 6.50 -14.91 -19.39
C GLY A 711 6.32 -13.39 -19.39
N THR A 712 6.13 -12.84 -18.19
CA THR A 712 5.97 -11.41 -17.95
C THR A 712 6.94 -10.94 -16.88
N MET A 713 7.64 -9.85 -17.18
CA MET A 713 8.51 -9.10 -16.29
C MET A 713 7.92 -7.73 -16.04
N PHE A 714 8.29 -7.14 -14.91
CA PHE A 714 8.04 -5.74 -14.58
C PHE A 714 9.39 -5.08 -14.35
N PHE A 715 9.56 -3.90 -14.93
CA PHE A 715 10.77 -3.09 -14.79
C PHE A 715 10.39 -1.70 -14.31
N ASP A 716 11.21 -1.16 -13.44
CA ASP A 716 11.01 0.15 -12.84
C ASP A 716 12.36 0.81 -12.59
N ASP A 717 12.37 2.12 -12.37
CA ASP A 717 13.54 2.89 -11.89
C ASP A 717 14.89 2.53 -12.55
N ILE A 718 15.17 3.06 -13.74
CA ILE A 718 16.49 2.99 -14.37
C ILE A 718 17.31 4.21 -13.97
N ARG A 719 18.39 3.98 -13.23
CA ARG A 719 19.18 5.05 -12.59
C ARG A 719 20.67 4.90 -12.84
N LEU A 720 21.38 6.01 -12.92
CA LEU A 720 22.84 6.06 -13.00
C LEU A 720 23.39 6.58 -11.69
N TYR A 721 23.97 5.70 -10.89
CA TYR A 721 24.49 6.03 -9.58
C TYR A 721 25.92 6.56 -9.65
N LEU A 722 26.16 7.56 -8.81
CA LEU A 722 27.50 7.97 -8.43
C LEU A 722 28.09 6.92 -7.47
N ARG A 723 29.42 6.84 -7.40
CA ARG A 723 30.19 5.88 -6.57
C ARG A 723 29.43 5.44 -5.29
N PRO A 724 29.46 4.16 -4.91
CA PRO A 724 29.00 3.76 -3.59
C PRO A 724 29.76 4.59 -2.56
N ILE A 725 29.04 5.37 -1.75
CA ILE A 725 29.60 5.94 -0.53
C ILE A 725 30.10 4.73 0.25
N ALA A 726 31.41 4.65 0.45
CA ALA A 726 32.01 3.62 1.28
C ALA A 726 31.27 3.62 2.62
N ASP A 727 30.67 2.48 2.97
CA ASP A 727 30.08 2.25 4.27
C ASP A 727 31.10 2.68 5.36
N PRO A 728 30.77 3.67 6.22
CA PRO A 728 31.66 4.08 7.30
C PRO A 728 31.86 2.98 8.36
N ALA A 729 31.23 1.80 8.24
CA ALA A 729 31.39 0.68 9.16
C ALA A 729 32.70 -0.13 9.01
N ASN A 730 33.67 0.25 8.17
CA ASN A 730 34.90 -0.53 7.97
C ASN A 730 36.24 0.24 8.06
N ASP A 731 36.31 1.27 8.90
CA ASP A 731 37.59 1.74 9.46
C ASP A 731 37.49 1.84 11.00
N GLY A 732 37.74 0.70 11.65
CA GLY A 732 37.86 0.55 13.11
C GLY A 732 38.61 -0.71 13.50
#